data_AF-A0A094E8D5-F1
#
_entry.id   AF-A0A094E8D5-F1
#
_cell.length_a   1.000
_cell.length_b   1.000
_cell.length_c   1.000
_cell.angle_alpha   90.00
_cell.angle_beta   90.00
_cell.angle_gamma   90.00
#
_symmetry.space_group_name_H-M   'P 1'
#
loop_
_entity.id
_entity.type
_entity.pdbx_description
1 polymer ?
#
loop_
_entity_poly.entity_id
_entity_poly.type
_entity_poly.pdbx_seq_one_letter_code
_entity_poly.pdbx_strand_id
1 'polypeptide(L)'
;MKESTGIPVSFLNPTARKRPIAHPSSRPGALAVDDGSANAQAPRAKTEADGSQRVDGAHHLWRSRDNRKGRHAIAVSPSAEGQFLAPPPSNTPRPILHTLWRMLTYYPVWDVSYMVAQWFTWGSVVWVLNSFFVWLPSVRPSSEFPGESANGGGITALIGATIFEIGSVFLMIEAVNENRTQCFGWAFEEALEENGLLSLLPNNNECTHHHPNKKNLVGNRKAPTPTTAGATSHNHAAPKKFAEAKLRETWIWFPSLQELRHHYLREIGFLACLSQFLAATVFWISGFTALPSIQNALSPAAIDGAYWAPQVIGGTGFIISSLLFMIETQSRWWKPAPGVLGWWVGAWNLVGAIGFTMSGAFGYWHGSKGEYEAGLATFWGSWAFLIGSCAQWYESLVKHPVEKDRDAGEDVVKADEGAGAGDGEGGTARGPQALMPENMSGREYDIVVVGATGYTGAITAKHIAEHLPTNLKWAIAGRSGVKLEELAVELKKLSIDRLQPAIEVVDVGDKSKLSALIKRARVCISVVSYHHVGAEVIEACIESKTDYIDTAGTVLHLRNWIDKYHKAAESAGVVLIHSCGCFSAPQDLLTWASVRELESKFSVKSKELVLSVVSIASDPSGGTIESMMERGAFGAETLQRAQQPWYLSPITGQERSNSTNFFGMRHVSALGELSASALNAVQNRAVIHRTWGLLGGSSDYGPNFQYNEFKKSSSMLAGVFQILNTRVIGLLLTLTPLRAIARMFLPVPGEGPDLEKEKTYRVEMEAVAIADVDNDETAPRTYSRFVYPGGPYHTTGAFLAQGAASLLYKRKLEGDAVGGLLTPAFLGADLIERIRGVGAELSTKVL
;
A
#
# COMPACT_ATOMS: atom_id res chain seq x y z
N MET A 1 40.41 -20.57 -10.17
CA MET A 1 39.35 -20.39 -9.17
C MET A 1 38.54 -21.68 -9.09
N LYS A 2 38.74 -22.52 -8.07
CA LYS A 2 37.86 -23.67 -7.84
C LYS A 2 36.63 -23.22 -7.05
N GLU A 3 35.44 -23.53 -7.56
CA GLU A 3 34.19 -23.46 -6.80
C GLU A 3 34.30 -24.40 -5.60
N SER A 4 34.36 -23.86 -4.38
CA SER A 4 34.44 -24.65 -3.16
C SER A 4 33.09 -24.70 -2.45
N THR A 5 32.03 -25.16 -3.12
CA THR A 5 30.78 -25.49 -2.42
C THR A 5 30.10 -26.69 -3.07
N GLY A 6 30.36 -27.87 -2.51
CA GLY A 6 29.55 -29.04 -2.78
C GLY A 6 28.19 -28.87 -2.10
N ILE A 7 27.18 -28.48 -2.86
CA ILE A 7 25.77 -28.78 -2.58
C ILE A 7 25.35 -29.69 -3.73
N PRO A 8 24.70 -30.85 -3.47
CA PRO A 8 24.38 -31.84 -4.51
C PRO A 8 23.22 -31.42 -5.42
N VAL A 9 22.84 -30.13 -5.39
CA VAL A 9 21.70 -29.56 -6.11
C VAL A 9 22.24 -28.49 -7.05
N SER A 10 22.26 -28.81 -8.35
CA SER A 10 22.99 -28.04 -9.38
C SER A 10 22.42 -26.65 -9.70
N PHE A 11 21.21 -26.33 -9.25
CA PHE A 11 20.57 -25.03 -9.52
C PHE A 11 20.79 -23.99 -8.41
N LEU A 12 21.35 -24.38 -7.26
CA LEU A 12 21.57 -23.49 -6.12
C LEU A 12 22.94 -22.81 -6.19
N ASN A 13 23.00 -21.57 -5.72
CA ASN A 13 24.23 -20.78 -5.68
C ASN A 13 25.19 -21.27 -4.55
N PRO A 14 26.51 -21.01 -4.70
CA PRO A 14 27.49 -21.36 -3.68
C PRO A 14 27.29 -20.58 -2.37
N THR A 15 27.41 -21.24 -1.21
CA THR A 15 27.23 -20.64 0.12
C THR A 15 28.44 -19.83 0.63
N ALA A 16 29.65 -20.00 0.06
CA ALA A 16 30.85 -19.28 0.48
C ALA A 16 31.88 -19.09 -0.65
N ARG A 17 32.60 -17.95 -0.62
CA ARG A 17 33.70 -17.62 -1.53
C ARG A 17 34.76 -16.77 -0.83
N LYS A 18 36.05 -17.08 -1.03
CA LYS A 18 37.17 -16.22 -0.59
C LYS A 18 37.52 -15.22 -1.69
N ARG A 19 37.68 -13.94 -1.36
CA ARG A 19 38.18 -12.90 -2.28
C ARG A 19 39.42 -12.21 -1.68
N PRO A 20 40.51 -12.03 -2.43
CA PRO A 20 41.63 -11.20 -1.97
C PRO A 20 41.18 -9.74 -1.82
N ILE A 21 41.72 -9.02 -0.84
CA ILE A 21 41.47 -7.59 -0.66
C ILE A 21 42.19 -6.87 -1.82
N ALA A 22 41.43 -6.22 -2.72
CA ALA A 22 41.97 -5.65 -3.95
C ALA A 22 42.98 -4.51 -3.70
N HIS A 23 44.10 -4.53 -4.44
CA HIS A 23 44.97 -3.37 -4.58
C HIS A 23 44.20 -2.25 -5.32
N PRO A 24 44.17 -1.01 -4.83
CA PRO A 24 43.64 0.08 -5.63
C PRO A 24 44.58 0.28 -6.83
N SER A 25 44.14 -0.09 -8.03
CA SER A 25 44.83 0.25 -9.26
C SER A 25 44.81 1.77 -9.42
N SER A 26 45.98 2.34 -9.71
CA SER A 26 46.12 3.75 -10.10
C SER A 26 45.23 4.03 -11.30
N ARG A 27 44.25 4.94 -11.15
CA ARG A 27 43.41 5.38 -12.28
C ARG A 27 44.30 5.92 -13.43
N PRO A 28 44.11 5.47 -14.68
CA PRO A 28 44.80 6.04 -15.83
C PRO A 28 44.27 7.46 -16.14
N GLY A 29 45.19 8.40 -16.29
CA GLY A 29 45.10 9.69 -16.99
C GLY A 29 43.75 10.42 -17.02
N ALA A 30 43.47 11.26 -16.02
CA ALA A 30 42.66 12.45 -16.26
C ALA A 30 43.55 13.47 -16.99
N LEU A 31 43.15 13.84 -18.21
CA LEU A 31 43.76 14.88 -19.03
C LEU A 31 43.97 16.15 -18.19
N ALA A 32 45.24 16.54 -18.03
CA ALA A 32 45.58 17.83 -17.47
C ALA A 32 45.08 18.92 -18.41
N VAL A 33 44.17 19.75 -17.92
CA VAL A 33 43.91 21.07 -18.51
C VAL A 33 45.16 21.88 -18.22
N ASP A 34 45.89 22.23 -19.29
CA ASP A 34 47.07 23.08 -19.23
C ASP A 34 46.64 24.51 -18.89
N ASP A 35 46.61 24.82 -17.60
CA ASP A 35 46.34 26.16 -17.08
C ASP A 35 47.65 26.88 -16.74
N GLY A 36 48.70 26.71 -17.56
CA GLY A 36 49.84 27.64 -17.66
C GLY A 36 50.57 28.00 -16.37
N SER A 37 50.37 27.24 -15.29
CA SER A 37 50.93 27.52 -13.97
C SER A 37 52.12 26.60 -13.71
N ALA A 38 53.31 27.14 -13.87
CA ALA A 38 54.56 26.46 -13.56
C ALA A 38 54.78 26.37 -12.03
N ASN A 39 53.94 25.63 -11.31
CA ASN A 39 54.24 24.99 -10.01
C ASN A 39 53.01 24.31 -9.39
N ALA A 40 52.73 23.06 -9.79
CA ALA A 40 51.86 22.19 -9.02
C ALA A 40 52.47 20.77 -8.97
N GLN A 41 53.08 20.44 -7.83
CA GLN A 41 53.49 19.07 -7.51
C GLN A 41 52.25 18.18 -7.34
N ALA A 42 52.27 17.00 -7.95
CA ALA A 42 51.22 16.00 -7.81
C ALA A 42 51.03 15.58 -6.33
N PRO A 43 49.79 15.36 -5.86
CA PRO A 43 49.54 14.98 -4.47
C PRO A 43 50.06 13.55 -4.20
N ARG A 44 50.99 13.43 -3.25
CA ARG A 44 51.45 12.14 -2.70
C ARG A 44 50.28 11.35 -2.08
N ALA A 45 50.21 10.05 -2.37
CA ALA A 45 49.23 9.15 -1.78
C ALA A 45 49.48 8.96 -0.27
N LYS A 46 48.41 9.06 0.54
CA LYS A 46 48.43 9.04 2.03
C LYS A 46 49.08 7.82 2.70
N THR A 47 49.42 6.77 1.95
CA THR A 47 50.01 5.54 2.50
C THR A 47 51.48 5.64 2.85
N GLU A 48 52.21 6.64 2.36
CA GLU A 48 53.65 6.80 2.70
C GLU A 48 53.87 7.60 4.01
N ALA A 49 52.81 8.18 4.58
CA ALA A 49 52.94 9.17 5.66
C ALA A 49 52.91 8.59 7.09
N ASP A 50 52.49 7.34 7.32
CA ASP A 50 52.36 6.75 8.67
C ASP A 50 53.21 5.50 8.93
N GLY A 51 54.01 5.04 7.95
CA GLY A 51 54.85 3.85 8.10
C GLY A 51 54.08 2.52 8.22
N SER A 52 52.77 2.50 7.99
CA SER A 52 51.98 1.26 7.96
C SER A 52 52.20 0.51 6.64
N GLN A 53 52.87 -0.64 6.71
CA GLN A 53 52.86 -1.61 5.61
C GLN A 53 51.49 -2.31 5.59
N ARG A 54 50.94 -2.55 4.40
CA ARG A 54 49.65 -3.23 4.21
C ARG A 54 49.83 -4.76 4.32
N VAL A 55 48.86 -5.43 4.93
CA VAL A 55 48.91 -6.86 5.28
C VAL A 55 48.81 -7.76 4.04
N ASP A 56 49.88 -8.47 3.70
CA ASP A 56 49.81 -9.63 2.81
C ASP A 56 49.21 -10.83 3.57
N GLY A 57 48.08 -11.38 3.10
CA GLY A 57 47.41 -12.55 3.72
C GLY A 57 46.08 -12.29 4.44
N ALA A 58 45.49 -11.10 4.31
CA ALA A 58 44.12 -10.82 4.72
C ALA A 58 43.14 -10.98 3.54
N HIS A 59 42.06 -11.74 3.74
CA HIS A 59 41.05 -12.01 2.71
C HIS A 59 39.66 -11.58 3.16
N HIS A 60 38.85 -11.08 2.22
CA HIS A 60 37.44 -10.87 2.45
C HIS A 60 36.70 -12.21 2.33
N LEU A 61 36.04 -12.63 3.41
CA LEU A 61 35.27 -13.86 3.42
C LEU A 61 33.82 -13.52 3.04
N TRP A 62 33.40 -13.98 1.87
CA TRP A 62 32.00 -13.86 1.43
C TRP A 62 31.26 -15.14 1.78
N ARG A 63 30.17 -15.04 2.54
CA ARG A 63 29.21 -16.13 2.81
C ARG A 63 27.81 -15.64 2.47
N SER A 64 26.94 -16.52 1.97
CA SER A 64 25.55 -16.17 1.62
C SER A 64 24.80 -15.56 2.81
N ARG A 65 24.90 -16.17 4.00
CA ARG A 65 24.34 -15.60 5.25
C ARG A 65 24.91 -14.22 5.59
N ASP A 66 26.23 -14.06 5.48
CA ASP A 66 26.89 -12.78 5.80
C ASP A 66 26.44 -11.69 4.82
N ASN A 67 26.35 -12.01 3.54
CA ASN A 67 25.83 -11.12 2.50
C ASN A 67 24.39 -10.69 2.83
N ARG A 68 23.49 -11.63 3.08
CA ARG A 68 22.09 -11.36 3.45
C ARG A 68 21.95 -10.52 4.72
N LYS A 69 22.81 -10.75 5.72
CA LYS A 69 22.81 -10.01 7.00
C LYS A 69 23.56 -8.67 6.94
N GLY A 70 24.15 -8.31 5.79
CA GLY A 70 25.00 -7.12 5.64
C GLY A 70 26.24 -7.15 6.54
N ARG A 71 26.84 -8.34 6.67
CA ARG A 71 28.06 -8.60 7.43
C ARG A 71 29.25 -8.75 6.49
N HIS A 72 30.38 -8.19 6.90
CA HIS A 72 31.61 -8.19 6.13
C HIS A 72 32.71 -8.89 6.93
N ALA A 73 32.75 -10.22 6.82
CA ALA A 73 33.72 -11.03 7.53
C ALA A 73 35.13 -10.87 6.93
N ILE A 74 36.13 -10.68 7.80
CA ILE A 74 37.55 -10.61 7.41
C ILE A 74 38.23 -11.86 7.97
N ALA A 75 38.92 -12.59 7.10
CA ALA A 75 39.74 -13.73 7.47
C ALA A 75 41.22 -13.34 7.44
N VAL A 76 41.93 -13.56 8.55
CA VAL A 76 43.36 -13.22 8.70
C VAL A 76 44.18 -14.51 8.80
N SER A 77 45.23 -14.63 7.99
CA SER A 77 46.14 -15.78 8.04
C SER A 77 47.05 -15.74 9.29
N PRO A 78 47.47 -16.90 9.85
CA PRO A 78 48.33 -16.95 11.04
C PRO A 78 49.72 -16.33 10.81
N SER A 79 50.21 -16.33 9.56
CA SER A 79 51.47 -15.71 9.15
C SER A 79 51.45 -14.17 9.21
N ALA A 80 50.26 -13.56 9.20
CA ALA A 80 50.09 -12.10 9.29
C ALA A 80 50.03 -11.57 10.74
N GLU A 81 49.83 -12.43 11.76
CA GLU A 81 49.70 -12.01 13.17
C GLU A 81 51.02 -11.48 13.78
N GLY A 82 52.17 -11.72 13.13
CA GLY A 82 53.48 -11.30 13.63
C GLY A 82 54.04 -10.00 13.03
N GLN A 83 53.47 -9.49 11.94
CA GLN A 83 54.04 -8.36 11.19
C GLN A 83 53.14 -7.10 11.17
N PHE A 84 51.85 -7.19 11.57
CA PHE A 84 50.89 -6.09 11.43
C PHE A 84 49.88 -5.98 12.60
N LEU A 85 49.38 -4.76 12.87
CA LEU A 85 48.28 -4.47 13.80
C LEU A 85 46.93 -4.92 13.20
N ALA A 86 46.62 -6.22 13.25
CA ALA A 86 45.29 -6.72 12.90
C ALA A 86 44.28 -6.50 14.06
N PRO A 87 43.01 -6.17 13.80
CA PRO A 87 41.99 -6.12 14.84
C PRO A 87 41.85 -7.50 15.53
N PRO A 88 41.62 -7.54 16.85
CA PRO A 88 41.56 -8.80 17.58
C PRO A 88 40.37 -9.66 17.09
N PRO A 89 40.51 -11.00 17.07
CA PRO A 89 39.43 -11.89 16.70
C PRO A 89 38.15 -11.60 17.50
N SER A 90 36.99 -11.65 16.82
CA SER A 90 35.71 -11.29 17.43
C SER A 90 35.24 -12.25 18.53
N ASN A 91 35.91 -13.40 18.67
CA ASN A 91 35.67 -14.40 19.72
C ASN A 91 36.56 -14.20 20.97
N THR A 92 37.24 -13.06 21.12
CA THR A 92 38.01 -12.72 22.33
C THR A 92 37.11 -12.10 23.42
N PRO A 93 37.47 -12.20 24.72
CA PRO A 93 36.59 -11.76 25.82
C PRO A 93 36.17 -10.30 25.77
N ARG A 94 37.06 -9.40 25.30
CA ARG A 94 36.79 -7.95 25.21
C ARG A 94 35.70 -7.62 24.17
N PRO A 95 35.81 -8.02 22.89
CA PRO A 95 34.73 -7.90 21.90
C PRO A 95 33.41 -8.55 22.32
N ILE A 96 33.45 -9.70 23.00
CA ILE A 96 32.24 -10.37 23.50
C ILE A 96 31.54 -9.50 24.54
N LEU A 97 32.26 -9.05 25.57
CA LEU A 97 31.68 -8.22 26.63
C LEU A 97 31.17 -6.88 26.07
N HIS A 98 31.89 -6.30 25.12
CA HIS A 98 31.46 -5.09 24.43
C HIS A 98 30.17 -5.31 23.62
N THR A 99 30.03 -6.46 22.96
CA THR A 99 28.81 -6.78 22.20
C THR A 99 27.62 -7.05 23.13
N LEU A 100 27.84 -7.74 24.25
CA LEU A 100 26.81 -7.91 25.29
C LEU A 100 26.36 -6.56 25.86
N TRP A 101 27.29 -5.65 26.13
CA TRP A 101 26.95 -4.28 26.54
C TRP A 101 26.13 -3.55 25.47
N ARG A 102 26.47 -3.73 24.19
CA ARG A 102 25.70 -3.15 23.08
C ARG A 102 24.28 -3.72 22.97
N MET A 103 24.04 -4.99 23.34
CA MET A 103 22.67 -5.51 23.39
C MET A 103 21.79 -4.70 24.36
N LEU A 104 22.36 -4.13 25.43
CA LEU A 104 21.62 -3.33 26.41
C LEU A 104 21.60 -1.82 26.11
N THR A 105 22.50 -1.34 25.25
CA THR A 105 22.74 0.12 25.09
C THR A 105 22.59 0.64 23.67
N TYR A 106 22.52 -0.22 22.67
CA TYR A 106 22.50 0.17 21.27
C TYR A 106 21.37 -0.53 20.52
N TYR A 107 20.47 0.28 19.96
CA TYR A 107 19.23 -0.14 19.32
C TYR A 107 19.20 0.35 17.87
N PRO A 108 19.91 -0.30 16.93
CA PRO A 108 19.95 0.11 15.53
C PRO A 108 18.64 -0.25 14.81
N VAL A 109 17.56 0.46 15.15
CA VAL A 109 16.23 0.21 14.57
C VAL A 109 16.17 0.42 13.05
N TRP A 110 17.14 1.14 12.50
CA TRP A 110 17.36 1.32 11.06
C TRP A 110 18.00 0.11 10.37
N ASP A 111 18.37 -0.94 11.09
CA ASP A 111 18.97 -2.15 10.54
C ASP A 111 17.92 -3.29 10.51
N VAL A 112 17.54 -3.72 9.32
CA VAL A 112 16.51 -4.75 9.16
C VAL A 112 16.91 -6.07 9.84
N SER A 113 18.20 -6.44 9.85
CA SER A 113 18.67 -7.66 10.50
C SER A 113 18.50 -7.63 12.03
N TYR A 114 18.64 -6.43 12.61
CA TYR A 114 18.38 -6.21 14.03
C TYR A 114 16.87 -6.29 14.32
N MET A 115 16.03 -5.69 13.47
CA MET A 115 14.56 -5.77 13.61
C MET A 115 14.06 -7.22 13.54
N VAL A 116 14.54 -8.01 12.59
CA VAL A 116 14.24 -9.45 12.51
C VAL A 116 14.56 -10.16 13.84
N ALA A 117 15.76 -9.92 14.40
CA ALA A 117 16.16 -10.55 15.65
C ALA A 117 15.28 -10.14 16.85
N GLN A 118 14.87 -8.87 16.91
CA GLN A 118 13.99 -8.36 17.96
C GLN A 118 12.59 -8.99 17.90
N TRP A 119 11.97 -9.04 16.72
CA TRP A 119 10.64 -9.63 16.54
C TRP A 119 10.60 -11.09 16.98
N PHE A 120 11.56 -11.91 16.51
CA PHE A 120 11.62 -13.31 16.93
C PHE A 120 11.96 -13.47 18.42
N THR A 121 12.74 -12.57 19.02
CA THR A 121 13.04 -12.62 20.46
C THR A 121 11.82 -12.31 21.31
N TRP A 122 11.10 -11.22 21.03
CA TRP A 122 9.87 -10.88 21.75
C TRP A 122 8.79 -11.92 21.55
N GLY A 123 8.67 -12.47 20.33
CA GLY A 123 7.75 -13.57 20.06
C GLY A 123 8.08 -14.79 20.91
N SER A 124 9.37 -15.11 21.04
CA SER A 124 9.82 -16.29 21.81
C SER A 124 9.59 -16.10 23.31
N VAL A 125 9.73 -14.86 23.82
CA VAL A 125 9.34 -14.52 25.20
C VAL A 125 7.85 -14.78 25.42
N VAL A 126 6.99 -14.35 24.49
CA VAL A 126 5.55 -14.60 24.57
C VAL A 126 5.24 -16.10 24.53
N TRP A 127 5.94 -16.87 23.70
CA TRP A 127 5.77 -18.33 23.65
C TRP A 127 6.26 -19.04 24.90
N VAL A 128 7.32 -18.56 25.54
CA VAL A 128 7.74 -19.06 26.86
C VAL A 128 6.63 -18.80 27.89
N LEU A 129 6.06 -17.59 27.93
CA LEU A 129 4.92 -17.27 28.80
C LEU A 129 3.70 -18.15 28.50
N ASN A 130 3.36 -18.32 27.22
CA ASN A 130 2.30 -19.19 26.76
C ASN A 130 2.50 -20.62 27.28
N SER A 131 3.72 -21.16 27.18
CA SER A 131 4.03 -22.51 27.61
C SER A 131 3.79 -22.73 29.10
N PHE A 132 3.99 -21.70 29.95
CA PHE A 132 3.62 -21.78 31.35
C PHE A 132 2.09 -21.86 31.53
N PHE A 133 1.31 -21.06 30.81
CA PHE A 133 -0.16 -21.12 30.90
C PHE A 133 -0.77 -22.45 30.48
N VAL A 134 -0.13 -23.16 29.52
CA VAL A 134 -0.67 -24.43 28.99
C VAL A 134 -0.06 -25.68 29.65
N TRP A 135 1.14 -25.60 30.22
CA TRP A 135 1.83 -26.76 30.79
C TRP A 135 1.92 -26.77 32.32
N LEU A 136 2.07 -25.60 32.96
CA LEU A 136 2.25 -25.53 34.41
C LEU A 136 1.05 -26.09 35.20
N PRO A 137 -0.22 -25.85 34.79
CA PRO A 137 -1.38 -26.46 35.46
C PRO A 137 -1.32 -28.00 35.48
N SER A 138 -0.78 -28.62 34.44
CA SER A 138 -0.64 -30.08 34.33
C SER A 138 0.45 -30.65 35.25
N VAL A 139 1.50 -29.88 35.54
CA VAL A 139 2.61 -30.28 36.45
C VAL A 139 2.28 -29.96 37.90
N ARG A 140 1.64 -28.81 38.14
CA ARG A 140 1.30 -28.31 39.46
C ARG A 140 -0.14 -27.79 39.45
N PRO A 141 -1.14 -28.66 39.59
CA PRO A 141 -2.55 -28.24 39.60
C PRO A 141 -2.88 -27.19 40.69
N SER A 142 -2.09 -27.13 41.77
CA SER A 142 -2.24 -26.12 42.82
C SER A 142 -1.88 -24.69 42.41
N SER A 143 -1.24 -24.47 41.26
CA SER A 143 -0.99 -23.12 40.72
C SER A 143 -2.07 -22.62 39.78
N GLU A 144 -3.06 -23.47 39.41
CA GLU A 144 -4.06 -23.13 38.42
C GLU A 144 -4.99 -22.00 38.89
N PHE A 145 -5.21 -20.99 38.03
CA PHE A 145 -6.21 -19.95 38.25
C PHE A 145 -7.28 -19.91 37.15
N PRO A 146 -8.48 -19.34 37.41
CA PRO A 146 -9.60 -19.39 36.47
C PRO A 146 -9.24 -18.83 35.09
N GLY A 147 -9.37 -19.68 34.05
CA GLY A 147 -9.10 -19.31 32.66
C GLY A 147 -7.62 -19.26 32.28
N GLU A 148 -6.71 -19.79 33.10
CA GLU A 148 -5.27 -19.80 32.82
C GLU A 148 -4.94 -20.47 31.48
N SER A 149 -5.28 -21.75 31.29
CA SER A 149 -4.96 -22.45 30.04
C SER A 149 -5.84 -22.04 28.87
N ALA A 150 -7.14 -21.82 29.09
CA ALA A 150 -8.06 -21.43 28.03
C ALA A 150 -7.80 -19.98 27.55
N ASN A 151 -7.93 -18.99 28.44
CA ASN A 151 -7.78 -17.58 28.07
C ASN A 151 -6.30 -17.21 27.96
N GLY A 152 -5.49 -17.52 28.98
CA GLY A 152 -4.07 -17.21 29.00
C GLY A 152 -3.33 -17.91 27.87
N GLY A 153 -3.55 -19.22 27.70
CA GLY A 153 -3.00 -19.99 26.58
C GLY A 153 -3.49 -19.48 25.22
N GLY A 154 -4.80 -19.36 25.01
CA GLY A 154 -5.35 -18.93 23.71
C GLY A 154 -4.91 -17.53 23.27
N ILE A 155 -4.97 -16.54 24.18
CA ILE A 155 -4.61 -15.14 23.87
C ILE A 155 -3.11 -15.01 23.61
N THR A 156 -2.26 -15.61 24.44
CA THR A 156 -0.81 -15.54 24.24
C THR A 156 -0.36 -16.31 23.01
N ALA A 157 -1.04 -17.39 22.61
CA ALA A 157 -0.77 -18.08 21.36
C ALA A 157 -1.05 -17.18 20.15
N LEU A 158 -2.16 -16.44 20.14
CA LEU A 158 -2.45 -15.46 19.08
C LEU A 158 -1.41 -14.34 19.02
N ILE A 159 -1.06 -13.77 20.17
CA ILE A 159 -0.05 -12.70 20.25
C ILE A 159 1.30 -13.22 19.75
N GLY A 160 1.75 -14.37 20.25
CA GLY A 160 3.02 -14.99 19.88
C GLY A 160 3.08 -15.31 18.39
N ALA A 161 2.02 -15.92 17.83
CA ALA A 161 1.94 -16.21 16.40
C ALA A 161 1.98 -14.93 15.55
N THR A 162 1.29 -13.87 15.97
CA THR A 162 1.26 -12.59 15.24
C THR A 162 2.63 -11.90 15.24
N ILE A 163 3.34 -11.91 16.36
CA ILE A 163 4.69 -11.34 16.47
C ILE A 163 5.67 -12.13 15.57
N PHE A 164 5.56 -13.46 15.53
CA PHE A 164 6.35 -14.31 14.63
C PHE A 164 6.05 -14.07 13.14
N GLU A 165 4.78 -13.82 12.79
CA GLU A 165 4.38 -13.47 11.43
C GLU A 165 5.02 -12.16 10.99
N ILE A 166 4.95 -11.12 11.83
CA ILE A 166 5.60 -9.83 11.58
C ILE A 166 7.12 -10.04 11.41
N GLY A 167 7.76 -10.79 12.31
CA GLY A 167 9.18 -11.13 12.20
C GLY A 167 9.53 -11.83 10.89
N SER A 168 8.65 -12.68 10.37
CA SER A 168 8.83 -13.41 9.11
C SER A 168 8.67 -12.52 7.88
N VAL A 169 7.84 -11.46 7.94
CA VAL A 169 7.78 -10.43 6.91
C VAL A 169 9.10 -9.63 6.85
N PHE A 170 9.60 -9.18 8.00
CA PHE A 170 10.91 -8.50 8.06
C PHE A 170 12.05 -9.39 7.56
N LEU A 171 11.96 -10.70 7.82
CA LEU A 171 12.92 -11.70 7.34
C LEU A 171 12.91 -11.80 5.81
N MET A 172 11.76 -11.68 5.15
CA MET A 172 11.66 -11.61 3.69
C MET A 172 12.24 -10.31 3.12
N ILE A 173 11.99 -9.18 3.76
CA ILE A 173 12.56 -7.87 3.37
C ILE A 173 14.10 -7.92 3.46
N GLU A 174 14.63 -8.51 4.53
CA GLU A 174 16.07 -8.76 4.67
C GLU A 174 16.61 -9.66 3.53
N ALA A 175 15.89 -10.72 3.18
CA ALA A 175 16.33 -11.69 2.18
C ALA A 175 16.47 -11.08 0.78
N VAL A 176 15.67 -10.07 0.43
CA VAL A 176 15.75 -9.39 -0.88
C VAL A 176 16.71 -8.19 -0.88
N ASN A 177 17.18 -7.75 0.30
CA ASN A 177 18.09 -6.60 0.45
C ASN A 177 19.49 -7.02 0.90
N GLU A 178 20.07 -7.99 0.19
CA GLU A 178 21.41 -8.49 0.46
C GLU A 178 22.46 -7.37 0.42
N ASN A 179 23.32 -7.33 1.44
CA ASN A 179 24.39 -6.36 1.63
C ASN A 179 23.93 -4.90 1.81
N ARG A 180 22.63 -4.69 2.06
CA ARG A 180 22.03 -3.35 2.16
C ARG A 180 21.27 -3.13 3.46
N THR A 181 21.36 -4.05 4.43
CA THR A 181 20.52 -4.10 5.63
C THR A 181 20.48 -2.82 6.47
N GLN A 182 21.54 -1.99 6.43
CA GLN A 182 21.62 -0.69 7.12
C GLN A 182 20.94 0.46 6.37
N CYS A 183 20.63 0.29 5.09
CA CYS A 183 19.88 1.25 4.27
C CYS A 183 18.39 1.26 4.61
N PHE A 184 17.89 0.28 5.38
CA PHE A 184 16.48 0.18 5.74
C PHE A 184 15.96 1.45 6.41
N GLY A 185 16.66 2.02 7.40
CA GLY A 185 16.20 3.24 8.05
C GLY A 185 16.09 4.44 7.11
N TRP A 186 17.03 4.58 6.16
CA TRP A 186 16.99 5.63 5.14
C TRP A 186 15.86 5.38 4.14
N ALA A 187 15.69 4.16 3.66
CA ALA A 187 14.61 3.79 2.75
C ALA A 187 13.24 3.89 3.42
N PHE A 188 13.16 3.61 4.73
CA PHE A 188 11.95 3.76 5.53
C PHE A 188 11.66 5.24 5.80
N GLU A 189 12.67 6.04 6.13
CA GLU A 189 12.54 7.50 6.30
C GLU A 189 12.18 8.17 4.98
N GLU A 190 12.81 7.84 3.86
CA GLU A 190 12.48 8.30 2.51
C GLU A 190 11.05 7.89 2.15
N ALA A 191 10.67 6.63 2.40
CA ALA A 191 9.29 6.20 2.23
C ALA A 191 8.31 6.94 3.16
N LEU A 192 8.74 7.46 4.32
CA LEU A 192 7.89 8.29 5.19
C LEU A 192 7.87 9.76 4.76
N GLU A 193 9.00 10.30 4.28
CA GLU A 193 9.18 11.68 3.80
C GLU A 193 8.44 11.91 2.47
N GLU A 194 8.61 11.01 1.50
CA GLU A 194 7.84 11.01 0.24
C GLU A 194 6.34 10.89 0.49
N ASN A 195 5.94 10.24 1.59
CA ASN A 195 4.56 10.06 2.01
C ASN A 195 4.05 11.08 3.04
N GLY A 196 4.83 12.14 3.34
CA GLY A 196 4.46 13.28 4.19
C GLY A 196 4.20 12.96 5.67
N LEU A 197 4.74 11.86 6.20
CA LEU A 197 4.51 11.36 7.56
C LEU A 197 5.57 11.81 8.57
N LEU A 198 6.77 12.16 8.11
CA LEU A 198 7.82 12.78 8.90
C LEU A 198 8.48 13.87 8.04
N SER A 199 8.64 15.08 8.59
CA SER A 199 9.51 16.11 8.02
C SER A 199 10.48 16.51 9.11
N LEU A 200 11.69 15.95 9.09
CA LEU A 200 12.78 16.43 9.93
C LEU A 200 13.64 17.35 9.08
N LEU A 201 13.25 18.63 9.02
CA LEU A 201 14.15 19.68 8.57
C LEU A 201 15.21 19.89 9.67
N PRO A 202 16.51 19.63 9.41
CA PRO A 202 17.54 20.01 10.37
C PRO A 202 17.58 21.54 10.47
N ASN A 203 17.03 22.09 11.56
CA ASN A 203 17.14 23.50 11.87
C ASN A 203 18.57 23.79 12.34
N ASN A 204 19.43 24.21 11.40
CA ASN A 204 20.84 24.52 11.68
C ASN A 204 21.02 25.61 12.75
N ASN A 205 19.97 26.39 13.07
CA ASN A 205 20.02 27.44 14.08
C ASN A 205 19.75 26.94 15.51
N GLU A 206 19.25 25.71 15.69
CA GLU A 206 18.92 25.12 17.00
C GLU A 206 19.75 23.86 17.30
N CYS A 207 20.69 23.50 16.42
CA CYS A 207 21.52 22.31 16.59
C CYS A 207 22.54 22.50 17.73
N THR A 208 22.27 21.87 18.88
CA THR A 208 23.15 21.89 20.07
C THR A 208 24.24 20.80 20.04
N HIS A 209 24.37 20.04 18.95
CA HIS A 209 25.32 18.93 18.84
C HIS A 209 26.72 19.38 18.41
N HIS A 210 27.74 18.66 18.89
CA HIS A 210 29.16 19.00 18.88
C HIS A 210 29.86 18.88 17.49
N HIS A 211 29.13 18.95 16.37
CA HIS A 211 29.72 18.77 15.03
C HIS A 211 30.48 19.97 14.44
N PRO A 212 30.29 21.25 14.84
CA PRO A 212 31.00 22.34 14.19
C PRO A 212 32.40 22.62 14.80
N ASN A 213 32.75 22.05 15.96
CA ASN A 213 34.01 22.38 16.62
C ASN A 213 35.07 21.28 16.45
N LYS A 214 35.74 21.25 15.29
CA LYS A 214 36.84 20.31 15.03
C LYS A 214 38.19 20.73 15.62
N LYS A 215 38.29 21.81 16.41
CA LYS A 215 39.58 22.33 16.91
C LYS A 215 39.57 22.97 18.30
N ASN A 216 38.88 22.38 19.29
CA ASN A 216 39.27 22.63 20.69
C ASN A 216 38.79 21.53 21.63
N LEU A 217 39.69 20.96 22.43
CA LEU A 217 39.43 19.81 23.31
C LEU A 217 39.09 20.20 24.75
N VAL A 218 39.15 21.48 25.12
CA VAL A 218 38.67 22.04 26.40
C VAL A 218 38.67 23.59 26.33
N GLY A 219 37.52 24.27 26.43
CA GLY A 219 37.46 25.74 26.53
C GLY A 219 36.06 26.37 26.44
N ASN A 220 35.74 27.24 27.40
CA ASN A 220 34.44 27.84 27.71
C ASN A 220 33.71 28.61 26.59
N ARG A 221 32.36 28.57 26.67
CA ARG A 221 31.40 29.36 25.85
C ARG A 221 31.67 30.87 25.94
N LYS A 222 31.76 31.53 24.78
CA LYS A 222 31.29 32.91 24.59
C LYS A 222 30.37 32.95 23.37
N ALA A 223 29.09 33.19 23.59
CA ALA A 223 28.16 33.50 22.51
C ALA A 223 28.49 34.91 21.96
N PRO A 224 28.55 35.12 20.64
CA PRO A 224 28.66 36.47 20.10
C PRO A 224 27.30 37.16 20.18
N THR A 225 27.27 38.32 20.83
CA THR A 225 26.17 39.30 20.81
C THR A 225 26.01 39.89 19.39
N PRO A 226 24.80 40.23 18.92
CA PRO A 226 24.60 40.75 17.59
C PRO A 226 24.84 42.26 17.56
N THR A 227 25.80 42.72 16.75
CA THR A 227 25.94 44.14 16.37
C THR A 227 25.97 44.28 14.86
N THR A 228 24.85 44.82 14.36
CA THR A 228 24.67 45.87 13.36
C THR A 228 25.59 45.97 12.13
N ALA A 229 24.89 45.95 10.98
CA ALA A 229 25.12 46.69 9.73
C ALA A 229 26.10 46.15 8.68
N GLY A 230 25.53 45.83 7.50
CA GLY A 230 26.10 46.21 6.21
C GLY A 230 26.54 45.07 5.29
N ALA A 231 25.87 45.02 4.13
CA ALA A 231 26.35 44.54 2.83
C ALA A 231 26.31 43.04 2.47
N THR A 232 25.48 42.78 1.44
CA THR A 232 25.57 41.74 0.39
C THR A 232 25.53 40.27 0.82
N SER A 233 24.34 39.67 0.75
CA SER A 233 24.16 38.21 0.80
C SER A 233 24.61 37.58 -0.52
N HIS A 234 25.90 37.24 -0.62
CA HIS A 234 26.31 36.12 -1.46
C HIS A 234 25.92 34.83 -0.75
N ASN A 235 24.99 34.10 -1.37
CA ASN A 235 24.67 32.72 -1.04
C ASN A 235 25.95 31.88 -1.03
N HIS A 236 26.53 31.64 0.15
CA HIS A 236 27.44 30.53 0.33
C HIS A 236 26.60 29.25 0.32
N ALA A 237 26.47 28.70 -0.89
CA ALA A 237 25.98 27.36 -1.12
C ALA A 237 26.66 26.40 -0.14
N ALA A 238 25.85 25.61 0.56
CA ALA A 238 26.30 24.45 1.31
C ALA A 238 27.31 23.65 0.47
N PRO A 239 28.36 23.08 1.07
CA PRO A 239 29.36 22.33 0.33
C PRO A 239 28.64 21.26 -0.50
N LYS A 240 28.82 21.34 -1.82
CA LYS A 240 28.21 20.46 -2.80
C LYS A 240 28.34 19.03 -2.30
N LYS A 241 27.18 18.37 -2.11
CA LYS A 241 27.07 16.93 -1.86
C LYS A 241 28.03 16.22 -2.82
N PHE A 242 28.68 15.18 -2.31
CA PHE A 242 29.42 14.21 -3.12
C PHE A 242 28.68 13.96 -4.43
N ALA A 243 29.43 13.96 -5.54
CA ALA A 243 28.91 13.79 -6.89
C ALA A 243 27.77 12.75 -6.91
N GLU A 244 26.63 13.16 -7.47
CA GLU A 244 25.43 12.37 -7.73
C GLU A 244 25.73 11.21 -8.69
N ALA A 245 26.55 10.26 -8.24
CA ALA A 245 26.86 9.04 -8.94
C ALA A 245 25.91 7.94 -8.41
N LYS A 246 24.82 7.71 -9.14
CA LYS A 246 24.17 6.38 -9.27
C LYS A 246 23.68 5.66 -7.99
N LEU A 247 23.29 6.37 -6.94
CA LEU A 247 22.72 5.77 -5.71
C LEU A 247 21.18 5.56 -5.74
N ARG A 248 20.49 6.05 -6.78
CA ARG A 248 19.01 6.01 -6.93
C ARG A 248 18.39 4.60 -7.09
N GLU A 249 19.17 3.52 -7.02
CA GLU A 249 18.71 2.13 -7.22
C GLU A 249 19.15 1.18 -6.08
N THR A 250 19.11 1.62 -4.81
CA THR A 250 19.75 0.85 -3.73
C THR A 250 18.82 0.08 -2.79
N TRP A 251 17.52 0.35 -2.66
CA TRP A 251 16.66 -0.47 -1.78
C TRP A 251 15.57 -1.18 -2.57
N ILE A 252 15.37 -2.49 -2.30
CA ILE A 252 14.44 -3.35 -3.03
C ILE A 252 13.30 -3.73 -2.10
N TRP A 253 12.13 -3.12 -2.30
CA TRP A 253 10.92 -3.51 -1.57
C TRP A 253 10.29 -4.78 -2.14
N PHE A 254 10.25 -4.88 -3.47
CA PHE A 254 9.76 -6.06 -4.19
C PHE A 254 10.72 -6.40 -5.34
N PRO A 255 11.26 -7.63 -5.38
CA PRO A 255 12.08 -8.05 -6.50
C PRO A 255 11.20 -8.23 -7.75
N SER A 256 11.73 -7.92 -8.92
CA SER A 256 11.05 -8.24 -10.18
C SER A 256 10.87 -9.76 -10.34
N LEU A 257 9.88 -10.20 -11.14
CA LEU A 257 9.70 -11.63 -11.45
C LEU A 257 10.95 -12.27 -12.05
N GLN A 258 11.75 -11.49 -12.79
CA GLN A 258 13.02 -11.95 -13.36
C GLN A 258 14.07 -12.15 -12.26
N GLU A 259 14.26 -11.19 -11.35
CA GLU A 259 15.18 -11.33 -10.22
C GLU A 259 14.75 -12.47 -9.29
N LEU A 260 13.45 -12.59 -9.00
CA LEU A 260 12.92 -13.68 -8.20
C LEU A 260 13.24 -15.05 -8.81
N ARG A 261 13.00 -15.21 -10.12
CA ARG A 261 13.21 -16.48 -10.83
C ARG A 261 14.69 -16.85 -11.01
N HIS A 262 15.54 -15.86 -11.30
CA HIS A 262 16.91 -16.12 -11.72
C HIS A 262 17.96 -15.88 -10.63
N HIS A 263 17.64 -15.11 -9.60
CA HIS A 263 18.53 -14.80 -8.49
C HIS A 263 18.03 -15.39 -7.16
N TYR A 264 16.94 -14.88 -6.60
CA TYR A 264 16.53 -15.21 -5.23
C TYR A 264 16.09 -16.65 -5.03
N LEU A 265 15.35 -17.26 -5.98
CA LEU A 265 14.97 -18.69 -5.87
C LEU A 265 16.16 -19.66 -5.94
N ARG A 266 17.36 -19.18 -6.29
CA ARG A 266 18.61 -19.97 -6.29
C ARG A 266 19.43 -19.78 -5.02
N GLU A 267 19.05 -18.83 -4.15
CA GLU A 267 19.70 -18.56 -2.88
C GLU A 267 19.06 -19.37 -1.73
N ILE A 268 19.86 -20.18 -1.05
CA ILE A 268 19.37 -21.00 0.08
C ILE A 268 18.84 -20.13 1.21
N GLY A 269 19.48 -18.99 1.47
CA GLY A 269 19.03 -18.02 2.47
C GLY A 269 17.63 -17.50 2.18
N PHE A 270 17.32 -17.19 0.93
CA PHE A 270 15.99 -16.76 0.51
C PHE A 270 14.95 -17.88 0.66
N LEU A 271 15.27 -19.11 0.23
CA LEU A 271 14.38 -20.26 0.39
C LEU A 271 14.09 -20.58 1.86
N ALA A 272 15.09 -20.42 2.75
CA ALA A 272 14.90 -20.55 4.19
C ALA A 272 13.94 -19.50 4.75
N CYS A 273 14.08 -18.24 4.33
CA CYS A 273 13.19 -17.15 4.71
C CYS A 273 11.76 -17.35 4.18
N LEU A 274 11.62 -17.79 2.94
CA LEU A 274 10.33 -18.08 2.32
C LEU A 274 9.61 -19.24 3.03
N SER A 275 10.35 -20.32 3.34
CA SER A 275 9.82 -21.43 4.13
C SER A 275 9.35 -20.97 5.51
N GLN A 276 10.13 -20.11 6.19
CA GLN A 276 9.75 -19.55 7.49
C GLN A 276 8.47 -18.71 7.40
N PHE A 277 8.35 -17.86 6.39
CA PHE A 277 7.20 -17.00 6.18
C PHE A 277 5.93 -17.81 5.94
N LEU A 278 5.95 -18.73 4.96
CA LEU A 278 4.79 -19.59 4.68
C LEU A 278 4.40 -20.44 5.90
N ALA A 279 5.40 -20.95 6.63
CA ALA A 279 5.18 -21.70 7.86
C ALA A 279 4.52 -20.86 8.95
N ALA A 280 4.98 -19.63 9.16
CA ALA A 280 4.41 -18.70 10.13
C ALA A 280 2.97 -18.34 9.77
N THR A 281 2.69 -18.08 8.49
CA THR A 281 1.34 -17.75 8.02
C THR A 281 0.36 -18.91 8.25
N VAL A 282 0.78 -20.15 7.97
CA VAL A 282 -0.05 -21.33 8.23
C VAL A 282 -0.22 -21.56 9.73
N PHE A 283 0.85 -21.47 10.51
CA PHE A 283 0.82 -21.61 11.96
C PHE A 283 -0.08 -20.55 12.62
N TRP A 284 -0.12 -19.34 12.06
CA TRP A 284 -0.93 -18.23 12.56
C TRP A 284 -2.43 -18.55 12.60
N ILE A 285 -2.91 -19.38 11.69
CA ILE A 285 -4.30 -19.89 11.70
C ILE A 285 -4.60 -20.57 13.04
N SER A 286 -3.67 -21.36 13.56
CA SER A 286 -3.81 -22.02 14.86
C SER A 286 -3.74 -21.04 16.02
N GLY A 287 -2.91 -19.99 15.94
CA GLY A 287 -2.91 -18.92 16.94
C GLY A 287 -4.27 -18.20 17.01
N PHE A 288 -4.90 -17.98 15.87
CA PHE A 288 -6.24 -17.37 15.79
C PHE A 288 -7.33 -18.30 16.33
N THR A 289 -7.32 -19.58 15.93
CA THR A 289 -8.31 -20.57 16.39
C THR A 289 -8.12 -21.01 17.85
N ALA A 290 -6.98 -20.68 18.46
CA ALA A 290 -6.71 -20.87 19.90
C ALA A 290 -7.58 -20.01 20.80
N LEU A 291 -8.23 -18.96 20.28
CA LEU A 291 -9.06 -18.07 21.10
C LEU A 291 -10.27 -18.84 21.68
N PRO A 292 -10.55 -18.73 22.99
CA PRO A 292 -11.63 -19.47 23.64
C PRO A 292 -12.99 -19.34 22.93
N SER A 293 -13.35 -18.12 22.51
CA SER A 293 -14.62 -17.86 21.82
C SER A 293 -14.74 -18.59 20.48
N ILE A 294 -13.61 -18.86 19.82
CA ILE A 294 -13.55 -19.56 18.53
C ILE A 294 -13.47 -21.06 18.78
N GLN A 295 -12.54 -21.48 19.63
CA GLN A 295 -12.30 -22.88 19.94
C GLN A 295 -13.55 -23.58 20.51
N ASN A 296 -14.29 -22.91 21.40
CA ASN A 296 -15.55 -23.42 21.96
C ASN A 296 -16.69 -23.55 20.93
N ALA A 297 -16.59 -22.86 19.78
CA ALA A 297 -17.58 -22.93 18.71
C ALA A 297 -17.26 -24.02 17.68
N LEU A 298 -16.08 -24.66 17.76
CA LEU A 298 -15.63 -25.67 16.81
C LEU A 298 -16.00 -27.08 17.30
N SER A 299 -16.46 -27.91 16.36
CA SER A 299 -16.56 -29.37 16.60
C SER A 299 -15.18 -29.99 16.79
N PRO A 300 -15.04 -31.16 17.44
CA PRO A 300 -13.74 -31.83 17.61
C PRO A 300 -12.98 -32.02 16.28
N ALA A 301 -13.66 -32.45 15.22
CA ALA A 301 -13.07 -32.58 13.88
C ALA A 301 -12.62 -31.24 13.29
N ALA A 302 -13.30 -30.15 13.62
CA ALA A 302 -12.91 -28.81 13.21
C ALA A 302 -11.73 -28.27 14.02
N ILE A 303 -11.57 -28.68 15.29
CA ILE A 303 -10.37 -28.38 16.09
C ILE A 303 -9.17 -29.11 15.48
N ASP A 304 -9.31 -30.40 15.16
CA ASP A 304 -8.26 -31.18 14.49
C ASP A 304 -7.81 -30.52 13.19
N GLY A 305 -8.75 -30.06 12.35
CA GLY A 305 -8.46 -29.42 11.08
C GLY A 305 -7.96 -27.97 11.16
N ALA A 306 -8.54 -27.14 12.03
CA ALA A 306 -8.31 -25.69 12.05
C ALA A 306 -7.37 -25.21 13.16
N TYR A 307 -7.09 -26.05 14.15
CA TYR A 307 -6.17 -25.75 15.26
C TYR A 307 -4.95 -26.66 15.25
N TRP A 308 -5.09 -27.99 15.15
CA TRP A 308 -3.94 -28.90 15.22
C TRP A 308 -3.20 -29.08 13.90
N ALA A 309 -3.90 -29.26 12.78
CA ALA A 309 -3.26 -29.43 11.47
C ALA A 309 -2.34 -28.26 11.07
N PRO A 310 -2.73 -26.98 11.23
CA PRO A 310 -1.86 -25.87 10.84
C PRO A 310 -0.63 -25.75 11.75
N GLN A 311 -0.68 -26.20 13.02
CA GLN A 311 0.52 -26.28 13.88
C GLN A 311 1.53 -27.29 13.38
N VAL A 312 1.08 -28.47 12.95
CA VAL A 312 1.97 -29.51 12.39
C VAL A 312 2.56 -29.07 11.05
N ILE A 313 1.74 -28.50 10.18
CA ILE A 313 2.18 -28.03 8.85
C ILE A 313 3.16 -26.86 9.01
N GLY A 314 2.81 -25.86 9.82
CA GLY A 314 3.68 -24.73 10.14
C GLY A 314 4.98 -25.17 10.82
N GLY A 315 4.88 -26.03 11.83
CA GLY A 315 6.03 -26.63 12.51
C GLY A 315 6.99 -27.34 11.55
N THR A 316 6.46 -28.12 10.61
CA THR A 316 7.25 -28.78 9.57
C THR A 316 7.96 -27.77 8.68
N GLY A 317 7.28 -26.67 8.31
CA GLY A 317 7.89 -25.58 7.57
C GLY A 317 9.00 -24.86 8.34
N PHE A 318 8.90 -24.73 9.67
CA PHE A 318 9.97 -24.22 10.53
C PHE A 318 11.17 -25.18 10.60
N ILE A 319 10.94 -26.49 10.58
CA ILE A 319 12.01 -27.50 10.50
C ILE A 319 12.78 -27.34 9.18
N ILE A 320 12.06 -27.23 8.06
CA ILE A 320 12.67 -27.03 6.74
C ILE A 320 13.49 -25.74 6.72
N SER A 321 12.91 -24.62 7.20
CA SER A 321 13.61 -23.34 7.27
C SER A 321 14.90 -23.43 8.11
N SER A 322 14.82 -24.07 9.28
CA SER A 322 15.96 -24.21 10.20
C SER A 322 17.09 -25.04 9.60
N LEU A 323 16.76 -26.14 8.92
CA LEU A 323 17.73 -26.96 8.20
C LEU A 323 18.40 -26.17 7.07
N LEU A 324 17.63 -25.39 6.31
CA LEU A 324 18.18 -24.54 5.25
C LEU A 324 19.10 -23.45 5.80
N PHE A 325 18.76 -22.82 6.93
CA PHE A 325 19.65 -21.86 7.60
C PHE A 325 20.93 -22.50 8.14
N MET A 326 20.87 -23.74 8.63
CA MET A 326 22.08 -24.47 9.01
C MET A 326 22.97 -24.72 7.79
N ILE A 327 22.39 -25.24 6.69
CA ILE A 327 23.11 -25.51 5.44
C ILE A 327 23.73 -24.23 4.87
N GLU A 328 23.03 -23.08 4.93
CA GLU A 328 23.52 -21.76 4.50
C GLU A 328 24.86 -21.38 5.15
N THR A 329 25.10 -21.82 6.39
CA THR A 329 26.32 -21.49 7.16
C THR A 329 27.45 -22.51 7.01
N GLN A 330 27.19 -23.64 6.36
CA GLN A 330 28.16 -24.72 6.23
C GLN A 330 29.03 -24.57 4.98
N SER A 331 30.29 -24.97 5.09
CA SER A 331 31.22 -25.02 3.95
C SER A 331 30.97 -26.21 3.01
N ARG A 332 30.39 -27.29 3.53
CA ARG A 332 29.92 -28.45 2.77
C ARG A 332 28.58 -28.88 3.35
N TRP A 333 27.64 -29.30 2.48
CA TRP A 333 26.29 -29.69 2.89
C TRP A 333 26.25 -30.73 4.03
N TRP A 334 27.23 -31.64 4.06
CA TRP A 334 27.33 -32.73 5.04
C TRP A 334 28.20 -32.42 6.27
N LYS A 335 28.91 -31.29 6.29
CA LYS A 335 29.85 -30.95 7.37
C LYS A 335 29.29 -29.83 8.26
N PRO A 336 28.82 -30.12 9.48
CA PRO A 336 28.35 -29.11 10.44
C PRO A 336 29.38 -28.01 10.71
N ALA A 337 28.91 -26.80 11.04
CA ALA A 337 29.76 -25.62 11.26
C ALA A 337 29.65 -25.08 12.71
N PRO A 338 30.03 -25.85 13.74
CA PRO A 338 29.87 -25.45 15.15
C PRO A 338 30.70 -24.22 15.55
N GLY A 339 31.67 -23.82 14.73
CA GLY A 339 32.45 -22.58 14.92
C GLY A 339 31.77 -21.31 14.42
N VAL A 340 30.59 -21.41 13.79
CA VAL A 340 29.85 -20.28 13.23
C VAL A 340 28.60 -20.04 14.06
N LEU A 341 28.44 -18.82 14.59
CA LEU A 341 27.29 -18.47 15.44
C LEU A 341 25.94 -18.67 14.73
N GLY A 342 25.85 -18.28 13.45
CA GLY A 342 24.66 -18.48 12.63
C GLY A 342 24.23 -19.96 12.50
N TRP A 343 25.17 -20.92 12.60
CA TRP A 343 24.84 -22.34 12.59
C TRP A 343 24.08 -22.74 13.87
N TRP A 344 24.50 -22.20 15.02
CA TRP A 344 23.81 -22.40 16.29
C TRP A 344 22.44 -21.73 16.36
N VAL A 345 22.27 -20.58 15.70
CA VAL A 345 20.94 -19.96 15.51
C VAL A 345 20.01 -20.94 14.79
N GLY A 346 20.46 -21.51 13.67
CA GLY A 346 19.69 -22.52 12.93
C GLY A 346 19.43 -23.79 13.75
N ALA A 347 20.43 -24.28 14.49
CA ALA A 347 20.30 -25.49 15.30
C ALA A 347 19.30 -25.35 16.45
N TRP A 348 19.31 -24.23 17.17
CA TRP A 348 18.34 -23.97 18.24
C TRP A 348 16.93 -23.75 17.68
N ASN A 349 16.81 -23.09 16.53
CA ASN A 349 15.53 -22.96 15.83
C ASN A 349 15.01 -24.32 15.35
N LEU A 350 15.88 -25.24 14.92
CA LEU A 350 15.49 -26.60 14.55
C LEU A 350 14.92 -27.36 15.76
N VAL A 351 15.59 -27.26 16.92
CA VAL A 351 15.10 -27.84 18.17
C VAL A 351 13.72 -27.23 18.48
N GLY A 352 13.59 -25.91 18.48
CA GLY A 352 12.31 -25.21 18.68
C GLY A 352 11.20 -25.69 17.73
N ALA A 353 11.52 -25.81 16.44
CA ALA A 353 10.60 -26.24 15.41
C ALA A 353 10.12 -27.68 15.60
N ILE A 354 11.00 -28.60 16.02
CA ILE A 354 10.63 -29.96 16.40
C ILE A 354 9.65 -29.93 17.57
N GLY A 355 9.89 -29.09 18.58
CA GLY A 355 8.99 -28.95 19.74
C GLY A 355 7.59 -28.48 19.36
N PHE A 356 7.48 -27.45 18.53
CA PHE A 356 6.19 -26.96 18.07
C PHE A 356 5.47 -27.92 17.11
N THR A 357 6.22 -28.67 16.29
CA THR A 357 5.64 -29.73 15.45
C THR A 357 5.09 -30.87 16.31
N MET A 358 5.85 -31.28 17.33
CA MET A 358 5.43 -32.30 18.28
C MET A 358 4.23 -31.85 19.11
N SER A 359 4.19 -30.58 19.51
CA SER A 359 3.05 -29.99 20.23
C SER A 359 1.76 -30.13 19.42
N GLY A 360 1.79 -29.73 18.14
CA GLY A 360 0.65 -29.93 17.24
C GLY A 360 0.29 -31.41 17.01
N ALA A 361 1.30 -32.29 16.93
CA ALA A 361 1.09 -33.71 16.71
C ALA A 361 0.48 -34.43 17.93
N PHE A 362 0.92 -34.07 19.14
CA PHE A 362 0.35 -34.60 20.38
C PHE A 362 -1.06 -34.06 20.66
N GLY A 363 -1.44 -32.93 20.08
CA GLY A 363 -2.80 -32.40 20.15
C GLY A 363 -3.90 -33.35 19.63
N TYR A 364 -3.55 -34.25 18.69
CA TYR A 364 -4.45 -35.31 18.22
C TYR A 364 -4.63 -36.45 19.23
N TRP A 365 -3.74 -36.56 20.22
CA TRP A 365 -3.92 -37.49 21.32
C TRP A 365 -4.85 -36.87 22.36
N HIS A 366 -6.15 -37.06 22.20
CA HIS A 366 -7.13 -36.53 23.13
C HIS A 366 -6.96 -37.10 24.56
N GLY A 367 -7.11 -36.22 25.56
CA GLY A 367 -7.02 -36.53 26.98
C GLY A 367 -5.79 -35.92 27.65
N SER A 368 -5.76 -36.01 28.99
CA SER A 368 -4.77 -35.32 29.83
C SER A 368 -3.31 -35.67 29.53
N LYS A 369 -3.04 -36.87 28.99
CA LYS A 369 -1.69 -37.27 28.58
C LYS A 369 -1.23 -36.53 27.33
N GLY A 370 -2.08 -36.37 26.31
CA GLY A 370 -1.69 -35.63 25.11
C GLY A 370 -1.58 -34.13 25.37
N GLU A 371 -2.46 -33.57 26.20
CA GLU A 371 -2.36 -32.17 26.66
C GLU A 371 -1.06 -31.92 27.42
N TYR A 372 -0.64 -32.84 28.28
CA TYR A 372 0.64 -32.76 28.99
C TYR A 372 1.83 -32.78 28.02
N GLU A 373 1.87 -33.74 27.09
CA GLU A 373 2.98 -33.87 26.13
C GLU A 373 3.02 -32.69 25.15
N ALA A 374 1.87 -32.20 24.71
CA ALA A 374 1.76 -31.01 23.86
C ALA A 374 2.27 -29.76 24.60
N GLY A 375 1.83 -29.54 25.84
CA GLY A 375 2.30 -28.44 26.68
C GLY A 375 3.81 -28.51 26.96
N LEU A 376 4.32 -29.71 27.26
CA LEU A 376 5.76 -29.93 27.48
C LEU A 376 6.57 -29.63 26.21
N ALA A 377 6.07 -30.07 25.06
CA ALA A 377 6.69 -29.81 23.76
C ALA A 377 6.74 -28.31 23.42
N THR A 378 5.65 -27.59 23.68
CA THR A 378 5.61 -26.12 23.60
C THR A 378 6.62 -25.49 24.55
N PHE A 379 6.77 -26.00 25.78
CA PHE A 379 7.69 -25.47 26.79
C PHE A 379 9.15 -25.50 26.32
N TRP A 380 9.71 -26.69 26.08
CA TRP A 380 11.12 -26.76 25.68
C TRP A 380 11.35 -26.18 24.28
N GLY A 381 10.36 -26.27 23.38
CA GLY A 381 10.42 -25.67 22.05
C GLY A 381 10.52 -24.13 22.10
N SER A 382 9.75 -23.50 23.00
CA SER A 382 9.77 -22.04 23.17
C SER A 382 11.10 -21.54 23.73
N TRP A 383 11.69 -22.27 24.69
CA TRP A 383 13.02 -21.96 25.21
C TRP A 383 14.10 -22.10 24.14
N ALA A 384 14.02 -23.13 23.29
CA ALA A 384 14.95 -23.32 22.19
C ALA A 384 14.89 -22.16 21.18
N PHE A 385 13.68 -21.71 20.79
CA PHE A 385 13.53 -20.52 19.96
C PHE A 385 14.08 -19.26 20.63
N LEU A 386 13.86 -19.08 21.94
CA LEU A 386 14.40 -17.94 22.67
C LEU A 386 15.94 -17.92 22.70
N ILE A 387 16.57 -19.08 22.85
CA ILE A 387 18.04 -19.19 22.79
C ILE A 387 18.53 -18.84 21.38
N GLY A 388 17.89 -19.39 20.34
CA GLY A 388 18.21 -19.11 18.94
C GLY A 388 18.06 -17.63 18.58
N SER A 389 16.96 -17.00 18.98
CA SER A 389 16.67 -15.59 18.71
C SER A 389 17.60 -14.65 19.49
N CYS A 390 17.96 -14.97 20.74
CA CYS A 390 18.95 -14.22 21.51
C CYS A 390 20.34 -14.28 20.88
N ALA A 391 20.75 -15.46 20.38
CA ALA A 391 21.99 -15.61 19.61
C ALA A 391 21.95 -14.81 18.31
N GLN A 392 20.79 -14.75 17.63
CA GLN A 392 20.58 -13.93 16.45
C GLN A 392 20.62 -12.43 16.75
N TRP A 393 20.09 -11.99 17.91
CA TRP A 393 20.19 -10.62 18.37
C TRP A 393 21.65 -10.24 18.61
N TYR A 394 22.42 -11.06 19.33
CA TYR A 394 23.85 -10.87 19.47
C TYR A 394 24.55 -10.79 18.09
N GLU A 395 24.24 -11.72 17.18
CA GLU A 395 24.81 -11.77 15.82
C GLU A 395 24.56 -10.48 15.03
N SER A 396 23.36 -9.91 15.14
CA SER A 396 22.95 -8.69 14.40
C SER A 396 23.80 -7.46 14.75
N LEU A 397 24.40 -7.43 15.95
CA LEU A 397 25.24 -6.31 16.39
C LEU A 397 26.70 -6.45 15.92
N VAL A 398 27.10 -7.62 15.40
CA VAL A 398 28.46 -7.91 14.93
C VAL A 398 28.52 -7.82 13.40
N LYS A 399 28.70 -6.61 12.86
CA LYS A 399 28.71 -6.36 11.40
C LYS A 399 30.04 -6.68 10.71
N HIS A 400 31.16 -6.62 11.43
CA HIS A 400 32.50 -6.87 10.90
C HIS A 400 33.23 -7.94 11.74
N PRO A 401 32.84 -9.21 11.64
CA PRO A 401 33.50 -10.27 12.37
C PRO A 401 34.90 -10.55 11.80
N VAL A 402 35.87 -10.77 12.69
CA VAL A 402 37.26 -11.12 12.36
C VAL A 402 37.50 -12.58 12.73
N GLU A 403 37.83 -13.40 11.74
CA GLU A 403 38.09 -14.84 11.85
C GLU A 403 39.55 -15.19 11.50
N LYS A 404 40.09 -16.26 12.07
CA LYS A 404 41.42 -16.78 11.69
C LYS A 404 41.28 -17.80 10.55
N ASP A 405 41.95 -17.57 9.42
CA ASP A 405 41.93 -18.49 8.28
C ASP A 405 42.90 -19.65 8.53
N ARG A 406 42.41 -20.89 8.54
CA ARG A 406 43.25 -22.09 8.75
C ARG A 406 43.71 -22.75 7.44
N ASP A 407 43.24 -22.29 6.27
CA ASP A 407 43.35 -23.01 4.99
C ASP A 407 44.03 -22.19 3.85
N ALA A 408 44.80 -21.14 4.14
CA ALA A 408 45.28 -20.15 3.14
C ALA A 408 46.54 -20.55 2.33
N GLY A 409 46.58 -21.76 1.76
CA GLY A 409 47.79 -22.33 1.14
C GLY A 409 47.88 -22.42 -0.39
N GLU A 410 46.79 -22.28 -1.16
CA GLU A 410 46.83 -22.61 -2.60
C GLU A 410 46.02 -21.62 -3.48
N ASP A 411 46.68 -21.14 -4.54
CA ASP A 411 46.13 -20.67 -5.84
C ASP A 411 45.76 -19.17 -6.08
N VAL A 412 46.65 -18.42 -6.76
CA VAL A 412 46.32 -17.18 -7.53
C VAL A 412 47.20 -17.04 -8.79
N VAL A 413 46.65 -17.11 -10.02
CA VAL A 413 47.22 -16.52 -11.27
C VAL A 413 46.14 -16.20 -12.34
N LYS A 414 46.20 -14.96 -12.89
CA LYS A 414 45.76 -14.36 -14.20
C LYS A 414 44.27 -14.20 -14.59
N ALA A 415 43.86 -12.97 -14.96
CA ALA A 415 43.78 -12.44 -16.35
C ALA A 415 42.97 -11.11 -16.47
N ASP A 416 43.33 -10.32 -17.49
CA ASP A 416 43.05 -8.89 -17.77
C ASP A 416 41.86 -8.59 -18.75
N GLU A 417 41.42 -7.33 -18.69
CA GLU A 417 41.00 -6.31 -19.71
C GLU A 417 40.00 -6.54 -20.89
N GLY A 418 39.23 -5.48 -21.17
CA GLY A 418 38.64 -5.15 -22.49
C GLY A 418 37.43 -4.18 -22.47
N ALA A 419 37.55 -2.99 -23.06
CA ALA A 419 36.57 -1.88 -23.12
C ALA A 419 36.09 -1.54 -24.55
N GLY A 420 35.02 -0.73 -24.71
CA GLY A 420 34.67 -0.02 -25.97
C GLY A 420 33.30 0.68 -25.97
N ALA A 421 33.24 1.94 -26.46
CA ALA A 421 32.11 2.90 -26.43
C ALA A 421 31.71 3.42 -27.84
N GLY A 422 30.64 4.24 -27.95
CA GLY A 422 30.30 5.07 -29.14
C GLY A 422 29.01 5.92 -29.01
N ASP A 423 29.04 7.17 -29.50
CA ASP A 423 28.14 8.34 -29.26
C ASP A 423 27.25 8.82 -30.45
N GLY A 424 26.24 9.68 -30.15
CA GLY A 424 25.75 10.89 -30.90
C GLY A 424 24.67 10.76 -32.01
N GLU A 425 23.83 11.73 -32.43
CA GLU A 425 23.29 13.06 -31.98
C GLU A 425 22.26 13.58 -33.06
N GLY A 426 21.38 14.56 -32.78
CA GLY A 426 20.81 15.51 -33.81
C GLY A 426 19.26 15.70 -33.97
N GLY A 427 18.77 16.97 -33.98
CA GLY A 427 17.33 17.36 -34.10
C GLY A 427 16.94 18.37 -35.21
N THR A 428 15.68 18.87 -35.22
CA THR A 428 15.16 20.27 -35.49
C THR A 428 13.70 20.36 -36.04
N ALA A 429 13.13 21.59 -36.13
CA ALA A 429 11.73 22.00 -35.85
C ALA A 429 10.85 22.61 -37.02
N ARG A 430 9.65 23.11 -36.61
CA ARG A 430 8.35 23.55 -37.23
C ARG A 430 8.26 24.68 -38.31
N GLY A 431 7.07 24.76 -38.95
CA GLY A 431 6.44 25.92 -39.66
C GLY A 431 4.88 25.85 -39.72
N PRO A 432 4.11 26.91 -40.09
CA PRO A 432 2.80 27.28 -39.46
C PRO A 432 1.48 27.42 -40.31
N GLN A 433 0.34 27.31 -39.60
CA GLN A 433 -1.01 27.99 -39.58
C GLN A 433 -1.86 28.41 -40.82
N ALA A 434 -3.19 28.21 -40.75
CA ALA A 434 -4.26 28.97 -41.44
C ALA A 434 -5.65 28.86 -40.72
N LEU A 435 -6.54 29.85 -40.90
CA LEU A 435 -7.76 30.19 -40.10
C LEU A 435 -9.10 30.19 -40.89
N MET A 436 -10.22 30.12 -40.12
CA MET A 436 -11.63 30.59 -40.35
C MET A 436 -12.68 29.59 -40.90
N PRO A 437 -14.01 29.74 -40.62
CA PRO A 437 -14.76 30.79 -39.87
C PRO A 437 -15.77 30.32 -38.78
N GLU A 438 -16.36 31.30 -38.07
CA GLU A 438 -17.31 31.22 -36.92
C GLU A 438 -18.80 31.00 -37.29
N ASN A 439 -19.61 30.43 -36.37
CA ASN A 439 -20.82 31.12 -35.83
C ASN A 439 -21.44 30.46 -34.56
N MET A 440 -21.60 31.30 -33.51
CA MET A 440 -22.66 31.41 -32.48
C MET A 440 -23.06 30.25 -31.55
N SER A 441 -22.21 29.97 -30.57
CA SER A 441 -22.52 30.29 -29.15
C SER A 441 -21.21 30.81 -28.56
N GLY A 442 -21.17 31.98 -27.90
CA GLY A 442 -19.91 32.72 -27.62
C GLY A 442 -18.88 32.03 -26.70
N ARG A 443 -19.03 30.73 -26.41
CA ARG A 443 -18.08 29.88 -25.67
C ARG A 443 -17.31 29.02 -26.67
N GLU A 444 -16.00 28.95 -26.49
CA GLU A 444 -15.09 28.22 -27.40
C GLU A 444 -15.24 26.70 -27.30
N TYR A 445 -15.52 26.20 -26.09
CA TYR A 445 -15.63 24.79 -25.78
C TYR A 445 -17.05 24.41 -25.33
N ASP A 446 -17.58 23.33 -25.87
CA ASP A 446 -18.75 22.65 -25.32
C ASP A 446 -18.39 21.94 -24.02
N ILE A 447 -17.27 21.19 -24.00
CA ILE A 447 -16.80 20.45 -22.83
C ILE A 447 -15.32 20.74 -22.57
N VAL A 448 -14.94 20.95 -21.30
CA VAL A 448 -13.55 20.92 -20.85
C VAL A 448 -13.35 19.81 -19.81
N VAL A 449 -12.31 19.00 -19.97
CA VAL A 449 -11.93 17.95 -19.00
C VAL A 449 -10.74 18.44 -18.18
N VAL A 450 -10.99 18.85 -16.94
CA VAL A 450 -9.95 19.30 -15.99
C VAL A 450 -9.44 18.10 -15.19
N GLY A 451 -8.12 17.88 -15.23
CA GLY A 451 -7.50 16.66 -14.69
C GLY A 451 -7.40 15.53 -15.72
N ALA A 452 -7.37 15.87 -17.01
CA ALA A 452 -7.40 14.90 -18.10
C ALA A 452 -6.23 13.92 -18.12
N THR A 453 -5.07 14.28 -17.54
CA THR A 453 -3.88 13.41 -17.49
C THR A 453 -3.85 12.43 -16.31
N GLY A 454 -4.83 12.51 -15.40
CA GLY A 454 -5.01 11.50 -14.36
C GLY A 454 -5.63 10.21 -14.92
N TYR A 455 -5.50 9.10 -14.20
CA TYR A 455 -5.98 7.78 -14.63
C TYR A 455 -7.45 7.80 -15.11
N THR A 456 -8.39 8.27 -14.26
CA THR A 456 -9.81 8.39 -14.62
C THR A 456 -10.07 9.46 -15.68
N GLY A 457 -9.30 10.56 -15.66
CA GLY A 457 -9.43 11.66 -16.63
C GLY A 457 -9.10 11.22 -18.05
N ALA A 458 -8.03 10.42 -18.22
CA ALA A 458 -7.62 9.89 -19.51
C ALA A 458 -8.67 8.91 -20.06
N ILE A 459 -9.22 8.02 -19.22
CA ILE A 459 -10.31 7.11 -19.59
C ILE A 459 -11.56 7.89 -20.00
N THR A 460 -11.91 8.96 -19.27
CA THR A 460 -13.04 9.83 -19.61
C THR A 460 -12.84 10.52 -20.96
N ALA A 461 -11.63 11.03 -21.23
CA ALA A 461 -11.29 11.65 -22.51
C ALA A 461 -11.37 10.64 -23.67
N LYS A 462 -10.92 9.39 -23.46
CA LYS A 462 -11.06 8.30 -24.44
C LYS A 462 -12.53 7.98 -24.71
N HIS A 463 -13.36 7.89 -23.66
CA HIS A 463 -14.80 7.69 -23.81
C HIS A 463 -15.48 8.80 -24.62
N ILE A 464 -15.09 10.06 -24.39
CA ILE A 464 -15.57 11.20 -25.19
C ILE A 464 -15.17 11.04 -26.66
N ALA A 465 -13.94 10.61 -26.93
CA ALA A 465 -13.46 10.42 -28.29
C ALA A 465 -14.19 9.33 -29.06
N GLU A 466 -14.51 8.23 -28.39
CA GLU A 466 -15.16 7.06 -29.00
C GLU A 466 -16.67 7.25 -29.18
N HIS A 467 -17.35 7.94 -28.24
CA HIS A 467 -18.81 7.85 -28.14
C HIS A 467 -19.57 9.18 -28.26
N LEU A 468 -18.93 10.34 -28.08
CA LEU A 468 -19.60 11.63 -28.25
C LEU A 468 -19.51 12.12 -29.70
N PRO A 469 -20.42 13.04 -30.13
CA PRO A 469 -20.44 13.54 -31.50
C PRO A 469 -19.06 14.03 -31.98
N THR A 470 -18.69 13.68 -33.21
CA THR A 470 -17.36 13.97 -33.78
C THR A 470 -17.11 15.46 -34.00
N ASN A 471 -18.15 16.28 -34.03
CA ASN A 471 -18.09 17.73 -34.15
C ASN A 471 -18.06 18.47 -32.79
N LEU A 472 -17.99 17.76 -31.67
CA LEU A 472 -17.90 18.34 -30.32
C LEU A 472 -16.66 19.22 -30.18
N LYS A 473 -16.85 20.50 -29.80
CA LYS A 473 -15.73 21.40 -29.48
C LYS A 473 -15.31 21.17 -28.04
N TRP A 474 -14.11 20.65 -27.80
CA TRP A 474 -13.73 20.29 -26.43
C TRP A 474 -12.24 20.47 -26.18
N ALA A 475 -11.86 20.48 -24.90
CA ALA A 475 -10.48 20.65 -24.46
C ALA A 475 -10.11 19.67 -23.36
N ILE A 476 -8.84 19.24 -23.36
CA ILE A 476 -8.21 18.50 -22.27
C ILE A 476 -7.28 19.44 -21.50
N ALA A 477 -7.41 19.45 -20.17
CA ALA A 477 -6.73 20.40 -19.31
C ALA A 477 -5.99 19.74 -18.14
N GLY A 478 -4.79 20.24 -17.84
CA GLY A 478 -3.94 19.74 -16.76
C GLY A 478 -2.59 20.45 -16.66
N ARG A 479 -1.81 20.11 -15.63
CA ARG A 479 -0.53 20.80 -15.31
C ARG A 479 0.63 20.49 -16.27
N SER A 480 0.63 19.29 -16.87
CA SER A 480 1.74 18.81 -17.69
C SER A 480 1.36 18.87 -19.17
N GLY A 481 1.94 19.83 -19.89
CA GLY A 481 1.76 19.94 -21.34
C GLY A 481 2.20 18.68 -22.09
N VAL A 482 3.32 18.07 -21.69
CA VAL A 482 3.83 16.82 -22.29
C VAL A 482 2.83 15.69 -22.18
N LYS A 483 2.28 15.43 -20.98
CA LYS A 483 1.26 14.38 -20.79
C LYS A 483 -0.04 14.67 -21.54
N LEU A 484 -0.40 15.94 -21.70
CA LEU A 484 -1.58 16.33 -22.50
C LEU A 484 -1.34 16.10 -23.99
N GLU A 485 -0.14 16.40 -24.50
CA GLU A 485 0.23 16.11 -25.89
C GLU A 485 0.23 14.61 -26.17
N GLU A 486 0.78 13.79 -25.27
CA GLU A 486 0.74 12.32 -25.33
C GLU A 486 -0.71 11.81 -25.38
N LEU A 487 -1.56 12.29 -24.47
CA LEU A 487 -2.98 11.94 -24.46
C LEU A 487 -3.68 12.38 -25.75
N ALA A 488 -3.42 13.59 -26.25
CA ALA A 488 -4.01 14.07 -27.51
C ALA A 488 -3.61 13.18 -28.70
N VAL A 489 -2.37 12.69 -28.74
CA VAL A 489 -1.92 11.72 -29.75
C VAL A 489 -2.69 10.40 -29.64
N GLU A 490 -2.91 9.88 -28.43
CA GLU A 490 -3.73 8.69 -28.23
C GLU A 490 -5.18 8.89 -28.67
N LEU A 491 -5.79 10.02 -28.31
CA LEU A 491 -7.18 10.35 -28.67
C LEU A 491 -7.35 10.47 -30.20
N LYS A 492 -6.37 11.04 -30.88
CA LYS A 492 -6.36 11.12 -32.36
C LYS A 492 -6.29 9.75 -33.02
N LYS A 493 -5.57 8.79 -32.42
CA LYS A 493 -5.51 7.41 -32.92
C LYS A 493 -6.85 6.68 -32.78
N LEU A 494 -7.59 6.95 -31.71
CA LEU A 494 -8.91 6.35 -31.46
C LEU A 494 -9.98 6.85 -32.45
N SER A 495 -9.89 8.11 -32.87
CA SER A 495 -10.84 8.70 -33.81
C SER A 495 -10.17 9.81 -34.60
N ILE A 496 -9.74 9.51 -35.82
CA ILE A 496 -8.96 10.43 -36.65
C ILE A 496 -9.81 11.55 -37.27
N ASP A 497 -11.07 11.23 -37.63
CA ASP A 497 -11.96 12.12 -38.38
C ASP A 497 -12.75 13.10 -37.49
N ARG A 498 -12.58 13.05 -36.16
CA ARG A 498 -13.25 13.96 -35.23
C ARG A 498 -12.48 15.24 -35.00
N LEU A 499 -13.17 16.26 -34.51
CA LEU A 499 -12.56 17.46 -33.97
C LEU A 499 -11.71 17.09 -32.75
N GLN A 500 -10.40 17.27 -32.88
CA GLN A 500 -9.44 16.93 -31.84
C GLN A 500 -9.53 17.93 -30.68
N PRO A 501 -9.29 17.49 -29.44
CA PRO A 501 -9.36 18.39 -28.29
C PRO A 501 -8.28 19.47 -28.37
N ALA A 502 -8.63 20.68 -27.94
CA ALA A 502 -7.61 21.67 -27.61
C ALA A 502 -6.82 21.25 -26.36
N ILE A 503 -5.56 21.67 -26.28
CA ILE A 503 -4.68 21.41 -25.13
C ILE A 503 -4.60 22.68 -24.28
N GLU A 504 -5.02 22.57 -23.02
CA GLU A 504 -5.06 23.70 -22.09
C GLU A 504 -4.17 23.40 -20.88
N VAL A 505 -2.96 23.98 -20.88
CA VAL A 505 -2.02 23.81 -19.77
C VAL A 505 -2.40 24.76 -18.65
N VAL A 506 -3.04 24.22 -17.61
CA VAL A 506 -3.51 24.99 -16.46
C VAL A 506 -3.22 24.25 -15.17
N ASP A 507 -2.69 24.98 -14.20
CA ASP A 507 -2.69 24.54 -12.81
C ASP A 507 -3.99 24.99 -12.16
N VAL A 508 -4.71 24.05 -11.54
CA VAL A 508 -5.97 24.33 -10.85
C VAL A 508 -5.74 25.27 -9.65
N GLY A 509 -4.52 25.29 -9.08
CA GLY A 509 -4.14 26.27 -8.07
C GLY A 509 -4.03 27.71 -8.59
N ASP A 510 -3.89 27.91 -9.91
CA ASP A 510 -3.89 29.24 -10.54
C ASP A 510 -5.34 29.66 -10.86
N LYS A 511 -6.04 30.19 -9.85
CA LYS A 511 -7.46 30.57 -9.94
C LYS A 511 -7.79 31.48 -11.12
N SER A 512 -6.89 32.38 -11.49
CA SER A 512 -7.10 33.32 -12.60
C SER A 512 -7.12 32.60 -13.94
N LYS A 513 -6.12 31.76 -14.20
CA LYS A 513 -6.08 30.95 -15.42
C LYS A 513 -7.18 29.91 -15.48
N LEU A 514 -7.50 29.27 -14.34
CA LEU A 514 -8.61 28.34 -14.24
C LEU A 514 -9.93 29.03 -14.61
N SER A 515 -10.21 30.19 -14.03
CA SER A 515 -11.44 30.95 -14.33
C SER A 515 -11.50 31.38 -15.80
N ALA A 516 -10.37 31.81 -16.38
CA ALA A 516 -10.28 32.14 -17.80
C ALA A 516 -10.59 30.93 -18.71
N LEU A 517 -10.12 29.73 -18.34
CA LEU A 517 -10.42 28.50 -19.05
C LEU A 517 -11.89 28.08 -18.90
N ILE A 518 -12.41 28.02 -17.67
CA ILE A 518 -13.77 27.60 -17.39
C ILE A 518 -14.78 28.54 -18.08
N LYS A 519 -14.48 29.85 -18.13
CA LYS A 519 -15.27 30.83 -18.87
C LYS A 519 -15.34 30.56 -20.37
N ARG A 520 -14.45 29.75 -20.94
CA ARG A 520 -14.52 29.36 -22.36
C ARG A 520 -15.36 28.11 -22.59
N ALA A 521 -15.77 27.39 -21.54
CA ALA A 521 -16.53 26.15 -21.64
C ALA A 521 -18.01 26.28 -21.23
N ARG A 522 -18.87 25.43 -21.81
CA ARG A 522 -20.28 25.29 -21.42
C ARG A 522 -20.47 24.27 -20.28
N VAL A 523 -19.73 23.17 -20.31
CA VAL A 523 -19.71 22.14 -19.27
C VAL A 523 -18.26 21.81 -18.87
N CYS A 524 -17.99 21.72 -17.58
CA CYS A 524 -16.73 21.28 -17.00
C CYS A 524 -16.86 19.88 -16.42
N ILE A 525 -16.05 18.94 -16.91
CA ILE A 525 -15.83 17.65 -16.27
C ILE A 525 -14.59 17.78 -15.38
N SER A 526 -14.75 17.58 -14.08
CA SER A 526 -13.66 17.68 -13.10
C SER A 526 -13.25 16.30 -12.61
N VAL A 527 -11.98 15.96 -12.78
CA VAL A 527 -11.36 14.72 -12.29
C VAL A 527 -10.02 15.04 -11.65
N VAL A 528 -10.09 15.78 -10.54
CA VAL A 528 -8.93 16.34 -9.81
C VAL A 528 -8.79 15.70 -8.43
N SER A 529 -7.74 16.04 -7.69
CA SER A 529 -7.71 15.79 -6.24
C SER A 529 -8.68 16.78 -5.58
N TYR A 530 -9.89 16.31 -5.29
CA TYR A 530 -11.01 17.14 -4.82
C TYR A 530 -10.72 17.89 -3.52
N HIS A 531 -9.83 17.33 -2.72
CA HIS A 531 -9.46 17.80 -1.40
C HIS A 531 -8.56 19.03 -1.45
N HIS A 532 -7.61 19.01 -2.39
CA HIS A 532 -6.66 20.09 -2.56
C HIS A 532 -7.20 21.21 -3.45
N VAL A 533 -7.93 20.86 -4.50
CA VAL A 533 -8.26 21.81 -5.57
C VAL A 533 -9.70 21.73 -6.11
N GLY A 534 -10.57 20.90 -5.51
CA GLY A 534 -11.94 20.70 -6.01
C GLY A 534 -12.83 21.93 -5.81
N ALA A 535 -12.66 22.63 -4.70
CA ALA A 535 -13.42 23.85 -4.38
C ALA A 535 -13.18 24.96 -5.40
N GLU A 536 -11.94 25.08 -5.89
CA GLU A 536 -11.49 26.07 -6.86
C GLU A 536 -12.18 25.89 -8.21
N VAL A 537 -12.36 24.65 -8.65
CA VAL A 537 -13.10 24.35 -9.90
C VAL A 537 -14.58 24.69 -9.74
N ILE A 538 -15.18 24.38 -8.59
CA ILE A 538 -16.59 24.70 -8.30
C ILE A 538 -16.80 26.22 -8.28
N GLU A 539 -15.96 26.96 -7.56
CA GLU A 539 -16.00 28.43 -7.51
C GLU A 539 -15.91 29.02 -8.93
N ALA A 540 -14.93 28.58 -9.73
CA ALA A 540 -14.77 29.05 -11.10
C ALA A 540 -15.99 28.74 -12.00
N CYS A 541 -16.63 27.57 -11.82
CA CYS A 541 -17.82 27.19 -12.57
C CYS A 541 -19.04 28.06 -12.23
N ILE A 542 -19.26 28.34 -10.93
CA ILE A 542 -20.34 29.21 -10.47
C ILE A 542 -20.14 30.63 -11.02
N GLU A 543 -18.93 31.19 -10.87
CA GLU A 543 -18.59 32.53 -11.36
C GLU A 543 -18.73 32.66 -12.88
N SER A 544 -18.33 31.62 -13.61
CA SER A 544 -18.34 31.61 -15.08
C SER A 544 -19.69 31.21 -15.69
N LYS A 545 -20.67 30.82 -14.87
CA LYS A 545 -21.95 30.24 -15.29
C LYS A 545 -21.77 29.02 -16.20
N THR A 546 -20.91 28.10 -15.77
CA THR A 546 -20.55 26.88 -16.49
C THR A 546 -21.04 25.68 -15.68
N ASP A 547 -21.80 24.78 -16.30
CA ASP A 547 -22.29 23.57 -15.61
C ASP A 547 -21.11 22.62 -15.31
N TYR A 548 -21.24 21.79 -14.29
CA TYR A 548 -20.15 21.00 -13.71
C TYR A 548 -20.58 19.56 -13.46
N ILE A 549 -19.65 18.63 -13.66
CA ILE A 549 -19.82 17.22 -13.29
C ILE A 549 -18.52 16.60 -12.77
N ASP A 550 -18.62 15.80 -11.72
CA ASP A 550 -17.46 15.14 -11.10
C ASP A 550 -17.73 13.72 -10.57
N THR A 551 -16.74 13.15 -9.88
CA THR A 551 -16.81 11.87 -9.18
C THR A 551 -16.55 11.98 -7.68
N ALA A 552 -16.65 13.16 -7.10
CA ALA A 552 -16.37 13.38 -5.69
C ALA A 552 -17.36 12.58 -4.83
N GLY A 553 -16.85 11.65 -4.01
CA GLY A 553 -17.67 10.74 -3.21
C GLY A 553 -17.67 11.02 -1.71
N THR A 554 -16.69 11.76 -1.20
CA THR A 554 -16.50 11.88 0.26
C THR A 554 -17.62 12.69 0.90
N VAL A 555 -18.47 12.03 1.70
CA VAL A 555 -19.66 12.60 2.36
C VAL A 555 -19.36 13.93 3.08
N LEU A 556 -18.26 14.01 3.82
CA LEU A 556 -17.88 15.24 4.52
C LEU A 556 -17.54 16.40 3.58
N HIS A 557 -16.90 16.12 2.44
CA HIS A 557 -16.59 17.14 1.44
C HIS A 557 -17.86 17.62 0.76
N LEU A 558 -18.73 16.69 0.38
CA LEU A 558 -20.03 17.02 -0.19
C LEU A 558 -20.85 17.88 0.76
N ARG A 559 -20.89 17.57 2.07
CA ARG A 559 -21.57 18.41 3.05
C ARG A 559 -21.05 19.84 3.06
N ASN A 560 -19.72 20.00 3.15
CA ASN A 560 -19.08 21.31 3.14
C ASN A 560 -19.42 22.10 1.87
N TRP A 561 -19.41 21.45 0.70
CA TRP A 561 -19.74 22.09 -0.58
C TRP A 561 -21.23 22.40 -0.72
N ILE A 562 -22.11 21.54 -0.21
CA ILE A 562 -23.55 21.82 -0.16
C ILE A 562 -23.81 23.08 0.64
N ASP A 563 -23.21 23.19 1.84
CA ASP A 563 -23.37 24.36 2.71
C ASP A 563 -22.84 25.65 2.08
N LYS A 564 -21.70 25.57 1.40
CA LYS A 564 -21.03 26.74 0.84
C LYS A 564 -21.61 27.18 -0.52
N TYR A 565 -21.97 26.24 -1.39
CA TYR A 565 -22.15 26.51 -2.81
C TYR A 565 -23.54 26.20 -3.37
N HIS A 566 -24.36 25.37 -2.71
CA HIS A 566 -25.64 24.93 -3.28
C HIS A 566 -26.54 26.12 -3.66
N LYS A 567 -26.77 27.06 -2.73
CA LYS A 567 -27.60 28.25 -2.97
C LYS A 567 -26.99 29.21 -4.00
N ALA A 568 -25.66 29.34 -4.00
CA ALA A 568 -24.96 30.21 -4.94
C ALA A 568 -25.07 29.68 -6.38
N ALA A 569 -24.88 28.37 -6.57
CA ALA A 569 -25.05 27.71 -7.85
C ALA A 569 -26.50 27.75 -8.33
N GLU A 570 -27.48 27.52 -7.44
CA GLU A 570 -28.91 27.67 -7.75
C GLU A 570 -29.25 29.09 -8.21
N SER A 571 -28.80 30.10 -7.48
CA SER A 571 -29.01 31.52 -7.82
C SER A 571 -28.33 31.92 -9.14
N ALA A 572 -27.20 31.29 -9.46
CA ALA A 572 -26.49 31.50 -10.71
C ALA A 572 -27.10 30.71 -11.90
N GLY A 573 -28.05 29.81 -11.63
CA GLY A 573 -28.60 28.88 -12.62
C GLY A 573 -27.59 27.83 -13.10
N VAL A 574 -26.57 27.53 -12.28
CA VAL A 574 -25.47 26.61 -12.58
C VAL A 574 -25.76 25.25 -11.96
N VAL A 575 -25.60 24.19 -12.76
CA VAL A 575 -25.84 22.83 -12.33
C VAL A 575 -24.52 22.17 -11.95
N LEU A 576 -24.41 21.67 -10.73
CA LEU A 576 -23.24 20.94 -10.23
C LEU A 576 -23.64 19.49 -9.91
N ILE A 577 -23.38 18.56 -10.83
CA ILE A 577 -23.65 17.13 -10.64
C ILE A 577 -22.46 16.48 -9.93
N HIS A 578 -22.63 16.13 -8.66
CA HIS A 578 -21.57 15.46 -7.89
C HIS A 578 -21.74 13.94 -7.85
N SER A 579 -20.66 13.23 -7.54
CA SER A 579 -20.66 11.77 -7.37
C SER A 579 -21.09 11.00 -8.62
N CYS A 580 -20.84 11.54 -9.82
CA CYS A 580 -21.21 10.94 -11.09
C CYS A 580 -20.22 9.87 -11.59
N GLY A 581 -19.72 9.02 -10.68
CA GLY A 581 -18.85 7.88 -10.99
C GLY A 581 -19.49 6.53 -10.68
N CYS A 582 -18.81 5.43 -11.04
CA CYS A 582 -19.31 4.05 -10.92
C CYS A 582 -19.77 3.67 -9.51
N PHE A 583 -19.20 4.28 -8.49
CA PHE A 583 -19.49 3.92 -7.10
C PHE A 583 -20.75 4.57 -6.54
N SER A 584 -21.37 5.53 -7.24
CA SER A 584 -22.61 6.21 -6.79
C SER A 584 -23.63 6.47 -7.88
N ALA A 585 -23.22 6.80 -9.11
CA ALA A 585 -24.13 7.21 -10.17
C ALA A 585 -25.03 6.09 -10.69
N PRO A 586 -24.52 4.86 -10.95
CA PRO A 586 -25.39 3.73 -11.28
C PRO A 586 -26.41 3.42 -10.16
N GLN A 587 -26.00 3.51 -8.89
CA GLN A 587 -26.85 3.24 -7.74
C GLN A 587 -27.98 4.26 -7.62
N ASP A 588 -27.66 5.55 -7.77
CA ASP A 588 -28.64 6.64 -7.70
C ASP A 588 -29.63 6.58 -8.88
N LEU A 589 -29.15 6.34 -10.12
CA LEU A 589 -30.02 6.15 -11.29
C LEU A 589 -30.88 4.89 -11.20
N LEU A 590 -30.31 3.76 -10.76
CA LEU A 590 -31.07 2.51 -10.60
C LEU A 590 -32.16 2.68 -9.53
N THR A 591 -31.85 3.40 -8.46
CA THR A 591 -32.83 3.73 -7.42
C THR A 591 -33.95 4.58 -7.98
N TRP A 592 -33.61 5.69 -8.65
CA TRP A 592 -34.57 6.58 -9.28
C TRP A 592 -35.48 5.82 -10.26
N ALA A 593 -34.90 5.02 -11.16
CA ALA A 593 -35.67 4.24 -12.14
C ALA A 593 -36.60 3.22 -11.47
N SER A 594 -36.14 2.54 -10.42
CA SER A 594 -36.92 1.51 -9.70
C SER A 594 -38.12 2.12 -8.97
N VAL A 595 -37.92 3.28 -8.32
CA VAL A 595 -38.97 4.01 -7.62
C VAL A 595 -40.04 4.50 -8.59
N ARG A 596 -39.62 5.05 -9.74
CA ARG A 596 -40.55 5.52 -10.79
C ARG A 596 -41.33 4.40 -11.44
N GLU A 597 -40.70 3.26 -11.70
CA GLU A 597 -41.39 2.11 -12.25
C GLU A 597 -42.42 1.55 -11.27
N LEU A 598 -42.08 1.46 -9.98
CA LEU A 598 -43.02 1.02 -8.93
C LEU A 598 -44.24 1.95 -8.86
N GLU A 599 -44.00 3.27 -8.83
CA GLU A 599 -45.05 4.28 -8.81
C GLU A 599 -45.92 4.23 -10.07
N SER A 600 -45.31 4.15 -11.25
CA SER A 600 -46.01 4.08 -12.54
C SER A 600 -46.91 2.85 -12.65
N LYS A 601 -46.46 1.69 -12.14
CA LYS A 601 -47.21 0.43 -12.23
C LYS A 601 -48.33 0.29 -11.21
N PHE A 602 -48.13 0.82 -10.00
CA PHE A 602 -49.02 0.55 -8.87
C PHE A 602 -49.67 1.78 -8.26
N SER A 603 -49.29 2.99 -8.69
CA SER A 603 -49.74 4.26 -8.09
C SER A 603 -49.46 4.35 -6.58
N VAL A 604 -48.33 3.76 -6.15
CA VAL A 604 -47.88 3.75 -4.74
C VAL A 604 -46.49 4.35 -4.60
N LYS A 605 -46.19 4.84 -3.40
CA LYS A 605 -44.85 5.31 -3.04
C LYS A 605 -43.96 4.16 -2.56
N SER A 606 -42.65 4.40 -2.49
CA SER A 606 -41.65 3.43 -2.06
C SER A 606 -41.29 3.59 -0.59
N LYS A 607 -41.32 2.49 0.15
CA LYS A 607 -40.84 2.41 1.54
C LYS A 607 -39.34 2.13 1.60
N GLU A 608 -38.85 1.26 0.74
CA GLU A 608 -37.47 0.82 0.81
C GLU A 608 -36.96 0.45 -0.58
N LEU A 609 -35.70 0.76 -0.84
CA LEU A 609 -34.93 0.15 -1.90
C LEU A 609 -33.76 -0.64 -1.31
N VAL A 610 -33.72 -1.93 -1.62
CA VAL A 610 -32.60 -2.82 -1.27
C VAL A 610 -31.75 -3.06 -2.50
N LEU A 611 -30.51 -2.56 -2.51
CA LEU A 611 -29.54 -2.74 -3.57
C LEU A 611 -28.50 -3.80 -3.20
N SER A 612 -28.25 -4.72 -4.13
CA SER A 612 -27.26 -5.78 -4.06
C SER A 612 -26.17 -5.55 -5.10
N VAL A 613 -24.96 -5.25 -4.64
CA VAL A 613 -23.76 -5.21 -5.48
C VAL A 613 -23.35 -6.64 -5.79
N VAL A 614 -23.49 -7.07 -7.05
CA VAL A 614 -23.17 -8.42 -7.51
C VAL A 614 -21.71 -8.53 -7.92
N SER A 615 -21.25 -7.60 -8.76
CA SER A 615 -19.87 -7.56 -9.26
C SER A 615 -19.41 -6.14 -9.44
N ILE A 616 -18.41 -5.71 -8.66
CA ILE A 616 -17.63 -4.51 -8.91
C ILE A 616 -16.19 -4.86 -8.51
N ALA A 617 -15.25 -4.72 -9.45
CA ALA A 617 -13.84 -4.98 -9.17
C ALA A 617 -13.32 -4.02 -8.08
N SER A 618 -12.50 -4.54 -7.16
CA SER A 618 -12.03 -3.81 -5.98
C SER A 618 -10.64 -3.21 -6.14
N ASP A 619 -10.09 -3.14 -7.35
CA ASP A 619 -8.73 -2.65 -7.61
C ASP A 619 -8.73 -1.09 -7.60
N PRO A 620 -8.17 -0.43 -6.57
CA PRO A 620 -8.25 1.02 -6.46
C PRO A 620 -7.15 1.70 -7.29
N SER A 621 -7.44 2.89 -7.82
CA SER A 621 -6.46 3.81 -8.38
C SER A 621 -5.87 4.68 -7.28
N GLY A 622 -4.71 5.29 -7.51
CA GLY A 622 -4.07 6.12 -6.49
C GLY A 622 -4.94 7.28 -6.00
N GLY A 623 -5.74 7.88 -6.89
CA GLY A 623 -6.71 8.92 -6.50
C GLY A 623 -7.88 8.37 -5.66
N THR A 624 -8.26 7.11 -5.88
CA THR A 624 -9.28 6.43 -5.05
C THR A 624 -8.73 6.16 -3.64
N ILE A 625 -7.48 5.71 -3.54
CA ILE A 625 -6.80 5.52 -2.26
C ILE A 625 -6.66 6.85 -1.53
N GLU A 626 -6.16 7.90 -2.18
CA GLU A 626 -6.06 9.25 -1.61
C GLU A 626 -7.40 9.64 -0.95
N SER A 627 -8.50 9.54 -1.69
CA SER A 627 -9.85 9.83 -1.18
C SER A 627 -10.27 8.97 0.02
N MET A 628 -9.92 7.67 0.03
CA MET A 628 -10.22 6.77 1.15
C MET A 628 -9.46 7.11 2.43
N MET A 629 -8.21 7.56 2.28
CA MET A 629 -7.26 7.77 3.38
C MET A 629 -7.49 9.05 4.18
N GLU A 630 -8.31 9.96 3.66
CA GLU A 630 -8.52 11.28 4.23
C GLU A 630 -9.53 11.34 5.38
N ARG A 631 -10.22 10.24 5.67
CA ARG A 631 -11.13 10.16 6.83
C ARG A 631 -10.43 10.48 8.16
N GLY A 632 -9.11 10.26 8.25
CA GLY A 632 -8.32 10.51 9.46
C GLY A 632 -8.11 11.98 9.84
N ALA A 633 -8.43 12.95 8.97
CA ALA A 633 -8.27 14.37 9.25
C ALA A 633 -9.45 14.99 10.04
N PHE A 634 -10.55 14.26 10.20
CA PHE A 634 -11.78 14.76 10.83
C PHE A 634 -11.96 14.19 12.25
N GLY A 635 -12.51 14.99 13.15
CA GLY A 635 -12.82 14.55 14.53
C GLY A 635 -13.87 13.44 14.58
N ALA A 636 -13.84 12.64 15.66
CA ALA A 636 -14.70 11.46 15.83
C ALA A 636 -16.21 11.80 15.76
N GLU A 637 -16.62 12.93 16.32
CA GLU A 637 -18.03 13.38 16.29
C GLU A 637 -18.51 13.68 14.85
N THR A 638 -17.69 14.38 14.06
CA THR A 638 -17.97 14.68 12.65
C THR A 638 -18.06 13.40 11.82
N LEU A 639 -17.17 12.43 12.07
CA LEU A 639 -17.21 11.12 11.44
C LEU A 639 -18.47 10.33 11.79
N GLN A 640 -18.92 10.41 13.06
CA GLN A 640 -20.16 9.77 13.50
C GLN A 640 -21.39 10.39 12.83
N ARG A 641 -21.45 11.73 12.73
CA ARG A 641 -22.54 12.42 12.04
C ARG A 641 -22.60 12.08 10.54
N ALA A 642 -21.46 11.91 9.89
CA ALA A 642 -21.40 11.50 8.49
C ALA A 642 -21.97 10.09 8.21
N GLN A 643 -22.19 9.27 9.24
CA GLN A 643 -22.86 7.97 9.10
C GLN A 643 -24.39 8.08 9.00
N GLN A 644 -24.96 9.25 9.32
CA GLN A 644 -26.41 9.44 9.34
C GLN A 644 -27.01 9.37 7.92
N PRO A 645 -28.13 8.65 7.68
CA PRO A 645 -28.68 8.45 6.34
C PRO A 645 -28.98 9.74 5.56
N TRP A 646 -29.52 10.75 6.24
CA TRP A 646 -29.96 12.01 5.63
C TRP A 646 -28.92 13.14 5.73
N TYR A 647 -27.64 12.83 6.02
CA TYR A 647 -26.63 13.85 6.31
C TYR A 647 -26.42 14.90 5.19
N LEU A 648 -26.58 14.49 3.92
CA LEU A 648 -26.50 15.37 2.75
C LEU A 648 -27.86 15.89 2.28
N SER A 649 -28.95 15.44 2.91
CA SER A 649 -30.31 15.78 2.53
C SER A 649 -30.73 17.13 3.11
N PRO A 650 -31.51 17.96 2.39
CA PRO A 650 -32.08 19.19 2.95
C PRO A 650 -33.18 18.92 4.00
N ILE A 651 -33.74 17.71 4.02
CA ILE A 651 -34.79 17.29 4.96
C ILE A 651 -34.42 15.96 5.60
N THR A 652 -34.95 15.69 6.79
CA THR A 652 -34.68 14.45 7.53
C THR A 652 -35.87 13.52 7.45
N GLY A 653 -35.65 12.27 7.05
CA GLY A 653 -36.67 11.22 7.05
C GLY A 653 -36.76 10.46 8.38
N GLN A 654 -37.45 9.33 8.38
CA GLN A 654 -37.59 8.45 9.54
C GLN A 654 -36.92 7.10 9.29
N GLU A 655 -36.15 6.62 10.27
CA GLU A 655 -35.56 5.28 10.21
C GLU A 655 -36.61 4.25 10.66
N ARG A 656 -37.07 3.42 9.73
CA ARG A 656 -38.14 2.42 9.94
C ARG A 656 -37.79 1.01 9.48
N SER A 657 -36.69 0.82 8.74
CA SER A 657 -36.28 -0.50 8.24
C SER A 657 -35.16 -1.08 9.09
N ASN A 658 -35.34 -2.30 9.59
CA ASN A 658 -34.23 -3.08 10.16
C ASN A 658 -33.44 -3.71 9.01
N SER A 659 -32.21 -3.23 8.81
CA SER A 659 -31.43 -3.56 7.61
C SER A 659 -30.76 -4.94 7.65
N THR A 660 -30.49 -5.52 8.83
CA THR A 660 -29.72 -6.78 8.96
C THR A 660 -30.05 -7.55 10.23
N ASN A 661 -29.73 -8.84 10.25
CA ASN A 661 -29.62 -9.62 11.49
C ASN A 661 -28.37 -9.23 12.30
N PHE A 662 -28.18 -9.87 13.46
CA PHE A 662 -27.05 -9.61 14.37
C PHE A 662 -25.66 -9.75 13.72
N PHE A 663 -25.53 -10.61 12.71
CA PHE A 663 -24.27 -10.86 12.00
C PHE A 663 -24.03 -9.88 10.83
N GLY A 664 -24.91 -8.88 10.63
CA GLY A 664 -24.82 -7.97 9.50
C GLY A 664 -25.26 -8.60 8.17
N MET A 665 -26.03 -9.68 8.21
CA MET A 665 -26.56 -10.37 7.03
C MET A 665 -28.05 -10.06 6.83
N ARG A 666 -28.51 -10.04 5.59
CA ARG A 666 -29.92 -9.91 5.21
C ARG A 666 -30.24 -10.90 4.10
N HIS A 667 -31.39 -11.57 4.20
CA HIS A 667 -31.92 -12.36 3.10
C HIS A 667 -33.08 -11.61 2.43
N VAL A 668 -33.08 -11.54 1.10
CA VAL A 668 -34.20 -11.02 0.31
C VAL A 668 -34.51 -12.03 -0.79
N SER A 669 -35.75 -12.53 -0.87
CA SER A 669 -36.11 -13.64 -1.77
C SER A 669 -35.64 -13.44 -3.22
N ALA A 670 -35.79 -12.25 -3.79
CA ALA A 670 -35.35 -11.93 -5.16
C ALA A 670 -33.84 -11.65 -5.30
N LEU A 671 -33.12 -11.39 -4.20
CA LEU A 671 -31.69 -11.03 -4.20
C LEU A 671 -30.80 -12.05 -3.46
N GLY A 672 -31.34 -13.07 -2.81
CA GLY A 672 -30.58 -14.06 -2.04
C GLY A 672 -29.93 -13.50 -0.76
N GLU A 673 -28.76 -14.06 -0.41
CA GLU A 673 -27.98 -13.66 0.77
C GLU A 673 -27.18 -12.38 0.53
N LEU A 674 -27.32 -11.42 1.44
CA LEU A 674 -26.75 -10.08 1.34
C LEU A 674 -25.93 -9.75 2.59
N SER A 675 -24.72 -9.23 2.37
CA SER A 675 -23.75 -8.90 3.41
C SER A 675 -23.59 -7.39 3.55
N ALA A 676 -23.57 -6.87 4.78
CA ALA A 676 -23.25 -5.47 5.11
C ALA A 676 -21.74 -5.15 4.96
N SER A 677 -21.13 -5.63 3.87
CA SER A 677 -19.71 -5.45 3.53
C SER A 677 -19.50 -4.52 2.33
N ALA A 678 -20.58 -3.90 1.81
CA ALA A 678 -20.51 -2.95 0.70
C ALA A 678 -19.77 -1.67 1.12
N LEU A 679 -18.64 -1.39 0.44
CA LEU A 679 -17.69 -0.34 0.82
C LEU A 679 -18.29 1.08 0.79
N ASN A 680 -19.21 1.34 -0.14
CA ASN A 680 -19.76 2.67 -0.40
C ASN A 680 -21.20 2.84 0.12
N ALA A 681 -21.73 1.87 0.88
CA ALA A 681 -23.11 1.89 1.34
C ALA A 681 -23.47 3.17 2.11
N VAL A 682 -22.59 3.65 2.98
CA VAL A 682 -22.80 4.90 3.75
C VAL A 682 -22.84 6.12 2.83
N GLN A 683 -21.92 6.20 1.86
CA GLN A 683 -21.86 7.29 0.89
C GLN A 683 -23.10 7.31 0.01
N ASN A 684 -23.45 6.16 -0.58
CA ASN A 684 -24.59 6.05 -1.48
C ASN A 684 -25.90 6.30 -0.74
N ARG A 685 -26.02 5.83 0.51
CA ARG A 685 -27.15 6.17 1.36
C ARG A 685 -27.27 7.69 1.52
N ALA A 686 -26.19 8.42 1.79
CA ALA A 686 -26.25 9.87 1.93
C ALA A 686 -26.59 10.60 0.61
N VAL A 687 -26.01 10.17 -0.52
CA VAL A 687 -26.26 10.74 -1.85
C VAL A 687 -27.71 10.52 -2.29
N ILE A 688 -28.23 9.30 -2.15
CA ILE A 688 -29.59 8.96 -2.58
C ILE A 688 -30.64 9.62 -1.69
N HIS A 689 -30.40 9.75 -0.38
CA HIS A 689 -31.30 10.53 0.48
C HIS A 689 -31.22 12.04 0.19
N ARG A 690 -30.12 12.53 -0.42
CA ARG A 690 -30.09 13.89 -0.98
C ARG A 690 -30.98 14.01 -2.21
N THR A 691 -30.93 13.04 -3.14
CA THR A 691 -31.88 12.94 -4.27
C THR A 691 -33.32 13.01 -3.76
N TRP A 692 -33.65 12.11 -2.82
CA TRP A 692 -34.95 12.06 -2.14
C TRP A 692 -35.35 13.43 -1.58
N GLY A 693 -34.48 14.08 -0.80
CA GLY A 693 -34.81 15.33 -0.13
C GLY A 693 -34.98 16.52 -1.07
N LEU A 694 -34.19 16.59 -2.15
CA LEU A 694 -34.28 17.67 -3.13
C LEU A 694 -35.52 17.53 -4.03
N LEU A 695 -36.00 16.32 -4.29
CA LEU A 695 -37.21 16.09 -5.10
C LEU A 695 -38.52 16.19 -4.29
N GLY A 696 -38.48 16.64 -3.03
CA GLY A 696 -39.65 16.83 -2.17
C GLY A 696 -39.89 15.71 -1.16
N GLY A 697 -39.00 14.73 -1.09
CA GLY A 697 -38.98 13.66 -0.09
C GLY A 697 -40.26 12.83 -0.06
N SER A 698 -41.10 13.12 0.92
CA SER A 698 -42.33 12.36 1.18
C SER A 698 -43.33 12.42 0.04
N SER A 699 -43.40 13.54 -0.69
CA SER A 699 -44.33 13.71 -1.81
C SER A 699 -43.91 12.92 -3.06
N ASP A 700 -42.62 12.61 -3.18
CA ASP A 700 -42.05 12.11 -4.42
C ASP A 700 -41.72 10.61 -4.32
N TYR A 701 -40.78 10.25 -3.46
CA TYR A 701 -40.37 8.86 -3.26
C TYR A 701 -41.26 8.14 -2.24
N GLY A 702 -41.70 8.86 -1.20
CA GLY A 702 -42.50 8.31 -0.11
C GLY A 702 -41.98 8.76 1.27
N PRO A 703 -42.87 8.85 2.28
CA PRO A 703 -42.53 9.33 3.61
C PRO A 703 -41.62 8.38 4.39
N ASN A 704 -41.68 7.08 4.10
CA ASN A 704 -40.88 6.07 4.79
C ASN A 704 -39.65 5.59 4.00
N PHE A 705 -39.38 6.21 2.84
CA PHE A 705 -38.35 5.78 1.90
C PHE A 705 -36.96 5.66 2.56
N GLN A 706 -36.33 4.49 2.38
CA GLN A 706 -34.98 4.19 2.84
C GLN A 706 -34.17 3.47 1.77
N TYR A 707 -32.90 3.85 1.64
CA TYR A 707 -31.92 3.16 0.81
C TYR A 707 -30.99 2.25 1.63
N ASN A 708 -30.93 0.98 1.25
CA ASN A 708 -30.09 -0.04 1.87
C ASN A 708 -29.24 -0.78 0.84
N GLU A 709 -27.92 -0.71 0.97
CA GLU A 709 -26.97 -1.32 0.03
C GLU A 709 -26.16 -2.43 0.70
N PHE A 710 -26.03 -3.54 0.00
CA PHE A 710 -25.32 -4.72 0.43
C PHE A 710 -24.45 -5.30 -0.67
N LYS A 711 -23.51 -6.17 -0.30
CA LYS A 711 -22.77 -7.01 -1.24
C LYS A 711 -23.43 -8.39 -1.33
N LYS A 712 -23.61 -8.90 -2.54
CA LYS A 712 -24.11 -10.26 -2.77
C LYS A 712 -23.16 -11.28 -2.14
N SER A 713 -23.73 -12.26 -1.43
CA SER A 713 -22.98 -13.38 -0.86
C SER A 713 -23.51 -14.70 -1.37
N SER A 714 -22.64 -15.70 -1.47
CA SER A 714 -23.03 -17.08 -1.78
C SER A 714 -23.64 -17.80 -0.58
N SER A 715 -23.37 -17.34 0.65
CA SER A 715 -23.88 -17.91 1.90
C SER A 715 -23.76 -16.93 3.07
N MET A 716 -24.40 -17.27 4.20
CA MET A 716 -24.27 -16.53 5.45
C MET A 716 -22.80 -16.44 5.90
N LEU A 717 -22.10 -17.59 5.97
CA LEU A 717 -20.72 -17.66 6.43
C LEU A 717 -19.77 -16.85 5.54
N ALA A 718 -19.90 -16.97 4.22
CA ALA A 718 -19.12 -16.17 3.28
C ALA A 718 -19.37 -14.67 3.48
N GLY A 719 -20.60 -14.28 3.79
CA GLY A 719 -20.95 -12.88 4.05
C GLY A 719 -20.30 -12.36 5.33
N VAL A 720 -20.30 -13.14 6.41
CA VAL A 720 -19.58 -12.79 7.64
C VAL A 720 -18.07 -12.62 7.37
N PHE A 721 -17.45 -13.51 6.60
CA PHE A 721 -16.05 -13.35 6.19
C PHE A 721 -15.82 -12.07 5.36
N GLN A 722 -16.75 -11.72 4.46
CA GLN A 722 -16.66 -10.45 3.73
C GLN A 722 -16.72 -9.25 4.67
N ILE A 723 -17.60 -9.25 5.67
CA ILE A 723 -17.70 -8.17 6.67
C ILE A 723 -16.40 -8.05 7.45
N LEU A 724 -15.87 -9.17 7.96
CA LEU A 724 -14.60 -9.20 8.69
C LEU A 724 -13.45 -8.66 7.82
N ASN A 725 -13.35 -9.12 6.57
CA ASN A 725 -12.34 -8.64 5.63
C ASN A 725 -12.44 -7.12 5.39
N THR A 726 -13.64 -6.61 5.15
CA THR A 726 -13.86 -5.16 4.98
C THR A 726 -13.49 -4.37 6.25
N ARG A 727 -13.77 -4.91 7.45
CA ARG A 727 -13.38 -4.29 8.73
C ARG A 727 -11.87 -4.28 8.93
N VAL A 728 -11.17 -5.36 8.57
CA VAL A 728 -9.71 -5.45 8.63
C VAL A 728 -9.06 -4.45 7.68
N ILE A 729 -9.52 -4.36 6.42
CA ILE A 729 -9.03 -3.37 5.45
C ILE A 729 -9.28 -1.94 5.98
N GLY A 730 -10.47 -1.68 6.53
CA GLY A 730 -10.78 -0.40 7.16
C GLY A 730 -9.85 -0.07 8.34
N LEU A 731 -9.51 -1.06 9.18
CA LEU A 731 -8.58 -0.88 10.29
C LEU A 731 -7.15 -0.61 9.81
N LEU A 732 -6.68 -1.34 8.79
CA LEU A 732 -5.38 -1.13 8.16
C LEU A 732 -5.23 0.30 7.60
N LEU A 733 -6.27 0.83 6.96
CA LEU A 733 -6.24 2.17 6.37
C LEU A 733 -6.41 3.30 7.40
N THR A 734 -6.96 3.02 8.59
CA THR A 734 -7.22 4.03 9.63
C THR A 734 -6.10 4.16 10.65
N LEU A 735 -5.46 3.05 11.04
CA LEU A 735 -4.36 3.08 12.01
C LEU A 735 -3.07 3.57 11.37
N THR A 736 -2.54 4.72 11.80
CA THR A 736 -1.35 5.38 11.23
C THR A 736 -0.15 4.46 10.92
N PRO A 737 0.30 3.56 11.82
CA PRO A 737 1.42 2.67 11.50
C PRO A 737 1.07 1.62 10.43
N LEU A 738 -0.13 1.04 10.47
CA LEU A 738 -0.60 0.07 9.47
C LEU A 738 -0.89 0.74 8.13
N ARG A 739 -1.33 2.00 8.18
CA ARG A 739 -1.58 2.87 7.03
C ARG A 739 -0.30 3.16 6.27
N ALA A 740 0.81 3.42 6.98
CA ALA A 740 2.13 3.62 6.39
C ALA A 740 2.59 2.36 5.64
N ILE A 741 2.37 1.18 6.24
CA ILE A 741 2.64 -0.11 5.59
C ILE A 741 1.75 -0.27 4.35
N ALA A 742 0.44 -0.06 4.47
CA ALA A 742 -0.51 -0.20 3.36
C ALA A 742 -0.15 0.70 2.17
N ARG A 743 0.28 1.96 2.40
CA ARG A 743 0.71 2.88 1.32
C ARG A 743 1.83 2.34 0.45
N MET A 744 2.70 1.48 1.00
CA MET A 744 3.79 0.88 0.22
C MET A 744 3.31 -0.10 -0.86
N PHE A 745 2.06 -0.58 -0.77
CA PHE A 745 1.47 -1.55 -1.69
C PHE A 745 0.34 -0.95 -2.54
N LEU A 746 -0.05 0.30 -2.27
CA LEU A 746 -1.18 0.97 -2.90
C LEU A 746 -0.68 1.88 -4.04
N PRO A 747 -1.33 1.90 -5.22
CA PRO A 747 -0.90 2.72 -6.34
C PRO A 747 -0.78 4.21 -6.00
N VAL A 748 0.18 4.90 -6.63
CA VAL A 748 0.39 6.34 -6.45
C VAL A 748 -0.59 7.18 -7.27
N PRO A 749 -0.85 8.46 -6.91
CA PRO A 749 -1.76 9.31 -7.66
C PRO A 749 -1.39 9.42 -9.15
N GLY A 750 -2.36 9.11 -10.01
CA GLY A 750 -2.16 9.05 -11.46
C GLY A 750 -2.00 7.63 -12.02
N GLU A 751 -1.72 6.64 -11.17
CA GLU A 751 -1.74 5.21 -11.52
C GLU A 751 -3.07 4.55 -11.15
N GLY A 752 -3.34 3.41 -11.77
CA GLY A 752 -4.52 2.59 -11.50
C GLY A 752 -4.35 1.18 -12.05
N PRO A 753 -5.41 0.36 -11.98
CA PRO A 753 -5.36 -1.02 -12.46
C PRO A 753 -4.97 -1.12 -13.93
N ASP A 754 -4.53 -2.31 -14.36
CA ASP A 754 -4.26 -2.58 -15.77
C ASP A 754 -5.51 -2.30 -16.62
N LEU A 755 -5.37 -1.41 -17.61
CA LEU A 755 -6.46 -0.97 -18.50
C LEU A 755 -7.03 -2.10 -19.36
N GLU A 756 -6.19 -3.05 -19.81
CA GLU A 756 -6.68 -4.19 -20.59
C GLU A 756 -7.45 -5.17 -19.71
N LYS A 757 -7.00 -5.35 -18.46
CA LYS A 757 -7.75 -6.13 -17.46
C LYS A 757 -9.07 -5.47 -17.13
N GLU A 758 -9.11 -4.14 -17.02
CA GLU A 758 -10.31 -3.37 -16.72
C GLU A 758 -11.43 -3.65 -17.73
N LYS A 759 -11.12 -3.64 -19.04
CA LYS A 759 -12.07 -3.95 -20.12
C LYS A 759 -12.73 -5.33 -19.99
N THR A 760 -12.10 -6.27 -19.28
CA THR A 760 -12.65 -7.62 -19.08
C THR A 760 -13.61 -7.70 -17.88
N TYR A 761 -13.59 -6.69 -17.00
CA TYR A 761 -14.49 -6.63 -15.87
C TYR A 761 -15.90 -6.26 -16.30
N ARG A 762 -16.85 -6.48 -15.37
CA ARG A 762 -18.22 -6.01 -15.49
C ARG A 762 -18.68 -5.41 -14.18
N VAL A 763 -19.45 -4.33 -14.28
CA VAL A 763 -20.18 -3.75 -13.15
C VAL A 763 -21.61 -4.28 -13.18
N GLU A 764 -22.02 -4.93 -12.11
CA GLU A 764 -23.33 -5.57 -12.00
C GLU A 764 -23.95 -5.33 -10.63
N MET A 765 -25.21 -4.90 -10.63
CA MET A 765 -26.01 -4.69 -9.44
C MET A 765 -27.48 -5.00 -9.69
N GLU A 766 -28.15 -5.41 -8.63
CA GLU A 766 -29.57 -5.75 -8.60
C GLU A 766 -30.25 -4.92 -7.51
N ALA A 767 -31.50 -4.53 -7.69
CA ALA A 767 -32.24 -3.79 -6.69
C ALA A 767 -33.68 -4.29 -6.58
N VAL A 768 -34.24 -4.20 -5.38
CA VAL A 768 -35.68 -4.41 -5.13
C VAL A 768 -36.27 -3.14 -4.51
N ALA A 769 -37.21 -2.51 -5.19
CA ALA A 769 -38.05 -1.46 -4.60
C ALA A 769 -39.28 -2.09 -3.96
N ILE A 770 -39.63 -1.65 -2.75
CA ILE A 770 -40.76 -2.16 -1.95
C ILE A 770 -41.74 -1.01 -1.71
N ALA A 771 -43.01 -1.24 -2.02
CA ALA A 771 -44.07 -0.25 -1.83
C ALA A 771 -44.32 0.08 -0.35
N ASP A 772 -44.72 1.32 -0.09
CA ASP A 772 -45.13 1.81 1.22
C ASP A 772 -46.61 1.54 1.46
N VAL A 773 -46.88 0.33 1.95
CA VAL A 773 -48.23 -0.17 2.30
C VAL A 773 -48.19 -0.85 3.68
N ASP A 774 -49.36 -1.04 4.30
CA ASP A 774 -49.45 -1.53 5.69
C ASP A 774 -48.89 -2.95 5.89
N ASN A 775 -48.96 -3.81 4.86
CA ASN A 775 -48.47 -5.19 4.92
C ASN A 775 -47.28 -5.42 3.99
N ASP A 776 -46.09 -5.57 4.59
CA ASP A 776 -44.85 -5.83 3.88
C ASP A 776 -44.88 -7.14 3.09
N GLU A 777 -45.55 -8.19 3.55
CA GLU A 777 -45.54 -9.49 2.85
C GLU A 777 -46.17 -9.37 1.46
N THR A 778 -47.30 -8.67 1.38
CA THR A 778 -48.06 -8.45 0.15
C THR A 778 -47.69 -7.17 -0.60
N ALA A 779 -46.70 -6.41 -0.11
CA ALA A 779 -46.30 -5.16 -0.73
C ALA A 779 -45.87 -5.38 -2.20
N PRO A 780 -46.41 -4.59 -3.16
CA PRO A 780 -45.91 -4.58 -4.52
C PRO A 780 -44.40 -4.33 -4.56
N ARG A 781 -43.71 -5.04 -5.44
CA ARG A 781 -42.25 -4.96 -5.58
C ARG A 781 -41.84 -4.88 -7.04
N THR A 782 -40.75 -4.18 -7.29
CA THR A 782 -40.05 -4.23 -8.58
C THR A 782 -38.64 -4.76 -8.37
N TYR A 783 -38.18 -5.59 -9.30
CA TYR A 783 -36.79 -6.00 -9.41
C TYR A 783 -36.15 -5.24 -10.57
N SER A 784 -35.01 -4.61 -10.29
CA SER A 784 -34.21 -3.92 -11.28
C SER A 784 -32.80 -4.50 -11.35
N ARG A 785 -32.20 -4.47 -12.53
CA ARG A 785 -30.83 -4.91 -12.76
C ARG A 785 -30.10 -3.92 -13.65
N PHE A 786 -28.87 -3.59 -13.25
CA PHE A 786 -27.93 -2.79 -14.02
C PHE A 786 -26.68 -3.62 -14.32
N VAL A 787 -26.26 -3.62 -15.59
CA VAL A 787 -25.01 -4.23 -16.05
C VAL A 787 -24.28 -3.24 -16.95
N TYR A 788 -22.97 -3.09 -16.75
CA TYR A 788 -22.09 -2.40 -17.68
C TYR A 788 -20.92 -3.31 -18.09
N PRO A 789 -20.63 -3.46 -19.40
CA PRO A 789 -19.58 -4.33 -19.93
C PRO A 789 -18.20 -3.64 -19.87
N GLY A 790 -17.81 -3.29 -18.65
CA GLY A 790 -16.50 -2.71 -18.32
C GLY A 790 -16.36 -2.63 -16.81
N GLY A 791 -15.14 -2.41 -16.34
CA GLY A 791 -14.89 -2.22 -14.92
C GLY A 791 -15.30 -0.85 -14.39
N PRO A 792 -14.92 -0.55 -13.14
CA PRO A 792 -15.38 0.65 -12.44
C PRO A 792 -14.87 1.97 -13.02
N TYR A 793 -13.68 2.02 -13.63
CA TYR A 793 -13.14 3.26 -14.20
C TYR A 793 -13.66 3.54 -15.60
N HIS A 794 -13.83 2.51 -16.42
CA HIS A 794 -14.53 2.66 -17.70
C HIS A 794 -16.01 3.06 -17.48
N THR A 795 -16.68 2.44 -16.51
CA THR A 795 -18.04 2.86 -16.10
C THR A 795 -18.04 4.31 -15.62
N THR A 796 -17.04 4.73 -14.83
CA THR A 796 -16.92 6.11 -14.37
C THR A 796 -16.73 7.10 -15.51
N GLY A 797 -15.83 6.80 -16.46
CA GLY A 797 -15.61 7.64 -17.64
C GLY A 797 -16.86 7.78 -18.51
N ALA A 798 -17.62 6.69 -18.65
CA ALA A 798 -18.90 6.69 -19.36
C ALA A 798 -19.93 7.62 -18.69
N PHE A 799 -20.12 7.49 -17.37
CA PHE A 799 -21.07 8.32 -16.62
C PHE A 799 -20.69 9.80 -16.62
N LEU A 800 -19.40 10.14 -16.49
CA LEU A 800 -18.94 11.52 -16.60
C LEU A 800 -19.20 12.11 -18.00
N ALA A 801 -18.80 11.41 -19.05
CA ALA A 801 -18.93 11.88 -20.42
C ALA A 801 -20.40 11.99 -20.85
N GLN A 802 -21.22 10.97 -20.55
CA GLN A 802 -22.64 10.96 -20.89
C GLN A 802 -23.47 11.89 -20.00
N GLY A 803 -23.07 12.07 -18.74
CA GLY A 803 -23.66 13.07 -17.86
C GLY A 803 -23.39 14.50 -18.34
N ALA A 804 -22.16 14.80 -18.75
CA ALA A 804 -21.82 16.08 -19.38
C ALA A 804 -22.61 16.29 -20.68
N ALA A 805 -22.77 15.24 -21.49
CA ALA A 805 -23.59 15.30 -22.70
C ALA A 805 -25.08 15.57 -22.39
N SER A 806 -25.61 15.02 -21.29
CA SER A 806 -26.98 15.30 -20.83
C SER A 806 -27.16 16.78 -20.51
N LEU A 807 -26.21 17.38 -19.79
CA LEU A 807 -26.19 18.81 -19.48
C LEU A 807 -26.04 19.68 -20.74
N LEU A 808 -25.20 19.24 -21.68
CA LEU A 808 -24.87 20.02 -22.87
C LEU A 808 -26.03 20.07 -23.90
N TYR A 809 -26.66 18.92 -24.14
CA TYR A 809 -27.60 18.75 -25.25
C TYR A 809 -29.08 18.83 -24.85
N LYS A 810 -29.42 18.43 -23.62
CA LYS A 810 -30.83 18.39 -23.18
C LYS A 810 -31.10 19.29 -22.00
N ARG A 811 -30.22 19.29 -21.00
CA ARG A 811 -30.29 20.10 -19.77
C ARG A 811 -31.68 20.09 -19.09
N LYS A 812 -32.41 18.98 -19.20
CA LYS A 812 -33.69 18.77 -18.52
C LYS A 812 -33.42 18.05 -17.22
N LEU A 813 -33.69 18.72 -16.10
CA LEU A 813 -33.46 18.19 -14.76
C LEU A 813 -34.75 17.73 -14.10
N GLU A 814 -34.64 16.73 -13.23
CA GLU A 814 -35.74 16.27 -12.37
C GLU A 814 -36.15 17.36 -11.36
N GLY A 815 -37.41 17.32 -10.92
CA GLY A 815 -37.96 18.25 -9.92
C GLY A 815 -37.93 19.72 -10.33
N ASP A 816 -37.89 19.99 -11.65
CA ASP A 816 -37.77 21.34 -12.24
C ASP A 816 -36.58 22.15 -11.71
N ALA A 817 -35.52 21.46 -11.27
CA ALA A 817 -34.33 22.12 -10.75
C ALA A 817 -33.67 23.01 -11.81
N VAL A 818 -33.27 24.21 -11.42
CA VAL A 818 -32.64 25.20 -12.31
C VAL A 818 -31.12 25.33 -12.08
N GLY A 819 -30.61 24.78 -10.98
CA GLY A 819 -29.20 24.81 -10.59
C GLY A 819 -28.99 24.25 -9.17
N GLY A 820 -27.76 24.36 -8.67
CA GLY A 820 -27.37 23.88 -7.34
C GLY A 820 -26.45 22.66 -7.37
N LEU A 821 -25.99 22.24 -6.18
CA LEU A 821 -25.36 20.92 -5.99
C LEU A 821 -26.42 19.81 -6.06
N LEU A 822 -26.43 19.06 -7.14
CA LEU A 822 -27.37 17.98 -7.44
C LEU A 822 -26.64 16.63 -7.51
N THR A 823 -27.43 15.57 -7.65
CA THR A 823 -26.96 14.18 -7.75
C THR A 823 -27.16 13.63 -9.18
N PRO A 824 -26.55 12.51 -9.55
CA PRO A 824 -26.68 11.95 -10.90
C PRO A 824 -28.12 11.65 -11.32
N ALA A 825 -29.01 11.31 -10.38
CA ALA A 825 -30.43 11.08 -10.64
C ALA A 825 -31.16 12.29 -11.23
N PHE A 826 -30.66 13.53 -11.04
CA PHE A 826 -31.26 14.72 -11.65
C PHE A 826 -31.14 14.76 -13.17
N LEU A 827 -30.22 13.99 -13.77
CA LEU A 827 -30.13 13.82 -15.22
C LEU A 827 -31.15 12.78 -15.74
N GLY A 828 -31.74 12.02 -14.82
CA GLY A 828 -32.93 11.19 -15.01
C GLY A 828 -32.87 10.26 -16.23
N ALA A 829 -33.99 10.21 -16.94
CA ALA A 829 -34.15 9.35 -18.11
C ALA A 829 -33.14 9.62 -19.22
N ASP A 830 -32.63 10.85 -19.39
CA ASP A 830 -31.66 11.13 -20.44
C ASP A 830 -30.34 10.41 -20.23
N LEU A 831 -29.83 10.44 -19.00
CA LEU A 831 -28.58 9.76 -18.67
C LEU A 831 -28.73 8.24 -18.80
N ILE A 832 -29.88 7.68 -18.42
CA ILE A 832 -30.18 6.25 -18.62
C ILE A 832 -30.09 5.88 -20.10
N GLU A 833 -30.77 6.62 -20.98
CA GLU A 833 -30.76 6.34 -22.42
C GLU A 833 -29.37 6.48 -23.03
N ARG A 834 -28.60 7.49 -22.62
CA ARG A 834 -27.21 7.67 -23.07
C ARG A 834 -26.30 6.53 -22.63
N ILE A 835 -26.42 6.09 -21.37
CA ILE A 835 -25.60 5.01 -20.82
C ILE A 835 -25.98 3.67 -21.46
N ARG A 836 -27.26 3.43 -21.75
CA ARG A 836 -27.71 2.31 -22.60
C ARG A 836 -27.10 2.37 -24.00
N GLY A 837 -27.06 3.57 -24.59
CA GLY A 837 -26.46 3.79 -25.91
C GLY A 837 -24.97 3.48 -26.01
N VAL A 838 -24.26 3.37 -24.88
CA VAL A 838 -22.84 2.98 -24.80
C VAL A 838 -22.63 1.63 -24.12
N GLY A 839 -23.65 0.75 -24.15
CA GLY A 839 -23.53 -0.66 -23.80
C GLY A 839 -24.06 -1.07 -22.44
N ALA A 840 -24.62 -0.16 -21.64
CA ALA A 840 -25.25 -0.55 -20.38
C ALA A 840 -26.60 -1.25 -20.60
N GLU A 841 -26.88 -2.24 -19.76
CA GLU A 841 -28.20 -2.85 -19.65
C GLU A 841 -28.85 -2.37 -18.36
N LEU A 842 -30.00 -1.72 -18.47
CA LEU A 842 -30.86 -1.41 -17.32
C LEU A 842 -32.22 -2.02 -17.59
N SER A 843 -32.69 -2.89 -16.71
CA SER A 843 -34.02 -3.51 -16.81
C SER A 843 -34.74 -3.43 -15.47
N THR A 844 -36.05 -3.23 -15.52
CA THR A 844 -36.92 -3.30 -14.35
C THR A 844 -38.15 -4.13 -14.69
N LYS A 845 -38.57 -4.99 -13.76
CA LYS A 845 -39.79 -5.80 -13.87
C LYS A 845 -40.51 -5.86 -12.52
N VAL A 846 -41.81 -6.11 -12.56
CA VAL A 846 -42.61 -6.40 -11.37
C VAL A 846 -42.27 -7.80 -10.85
N LEU A 847 -42.29 -7.97 -9.51
CA LEU A 847 -42.11 -9.25 -8.82
C LEU A 847 -43.44 -9.88 -8.38
#